data_AF-A0A3D4JKS0-F1
#
_entry.id   AF-A0A3D4JKS0-F1
#
_cell.length_a   1.000
_cell.length_b   1.000
_cell.length_c   1.000
_cell.angle_alpha   90.00
_cell.angle_beta   90.00
_cell.angle_gamma   90.00
#
_symmetry.space_group_name_H-M   'P 1'
#
loop_
_entity.id
_entity.type
_entity.pdbx_description
1 polymer ?
#
loop_
_entity_poly.entity_id
_entity_poly.type
_entity_poly.pdbx_seq_one_letter_code
_entity_poly.pdbx_strand_id
1 'polypeptide(L)'
;MPEYVNKDYYRQLAPDDRSFLNLSAQNIRNVMDRLNAENIMFSATVGYKNTITVSKADRERALAIVNSLSDQNRSTARIIGNVPYKELPPSERKYINTDTETALQVANIIAGDSSMKFSGRISGNNATLTVVGEKNAATVRRIIDNIQNMDLVNELREKGYERIADTNGFVNIRNMQTGETVGFESLREARNMFLDPDNEFFHPTAIRIEENSFFRIVSDEENMDYYISEYDPENGEERSVYLDDEGRCPTFSSVNEALEYAAAHSIDYTNTENQLEHWRADDEERAADRERYENNIIIQTKFPHVDNRYPNDILYNPDSKAFSWVYFNEEGDGGDGEFIDITVTEDDVLAAYNSESFLEYIYQNCKQNVIDTHSGYFEDYANAYINPNNDVVRRYQELTIQSYLEKHTPAVQKAKKSLEGEISADSDSLIIDGYEGTWYVVDTEAVDGKELFLLENEEYGDETFGIIIDKDRNVLVDEAWNGFADYHEKYDNLTPEEKLANKVTAEWKTFLEDMNKESPAVLIESAYEISTKDNIQTYITEENLNLTEKQINALLSSKNTLADLYDDWTSDEYLNSYSDVAELLTLTADKIAESIERENIALFRKENLACAHDIDAFLSKHYNNNTLDSNSALTELLERYSLERIQVVVAANLYKKDFDGRISKENYNWGNEIIGKLSENMRMGINANYLTTHPGLLNLFANTVREYEAKSIEKEQEQPAPERTAQNITIGDRYRYKGADVEVVSMKGVYPDDVGISKTERMGNREYSVTSNVD
;
A
#
# COMPACT_ATOMS: atom_id res chain seq x y z
N MET A 1 25.14 -33.73 37.46
CA MET A 1 25.77 -32.58 38.17
C MET A 1 26.06 -32.97 39.62
N PRO A 2 27.15 -32.46 40.24
CA PRO A 2 27.43 -32.72 41.65
C PRO A 2 26.36 -32.07 42.54
N GLU A 3 25.77 -32.85 43.43
CA GLU A 3 24.81 -32.36 44.40
C GLU A 3 25.54 -31.97 45.69
N TYR A 4 25.30 -30.75 46.18
CA TYR A 4 25.92 -30.21 47.39
C TYR A 4 24.88 -30.09 48.50
N VAL A 5 25.05 -30.89 49.55
CA VAL A 5 24.16 -30.89 50.72
C VAL A 5 24.77 -30.02 51.82
N ASN A 6 23.97 -29.10 52.35
CA ASN A 6 24.32 -28.23 53.49
C ASN A 6 25.63 -27.44 53.30
N LYS A 7 25.79 -26.82 52.13
CA LYS A 7 27.01 -26.10 51.70
C LYS A 7 27.40 -24.95 52.63
N ASP A 8 26.44 -24.33 53.30
CA ASP A 8 26.72 -23.22 54.20
C ASP A 8 27.35 -23.69 55.52
N TYR A 9 26.99 -24.88 56.00
CA TYR A 9 27.67 -25.50 57.13
C TYR A 9 29.16 -25.76 56.85
N TYR A 10 29.50 -26.19 55.62
CA TYR A 10 30.89 -26.33 55.19
C TYR A 10 31.69 -25.02 55.33
N ARG A 11 31.06 -23.88 54.98
CA ARG A 11 31.69 -22.56 55.06
C ARG A 11 31.83 -22.06 56.50
N GLN A 12 30.92 -22.46 57.39
CA GLN A 12 30.93 -22.10 58.81
C GLN A 12 32.00 -22.84 59.61
N LEU A 13 32.40 -24.06 59.19
CA LEU A 13 33.51 -24.77 59.80
C LEU A 13 34.84 -24.08 59.45
N ALA A 14 35.64 -23.75 60.46
CA ALA A 14 37.03 -23.31 60.25
C ALA A 14 37.81 -24.39 59.49
N PRO A 15 38.73 -24.05 58.57
CA PRO A 15 39.46 -25.04 57.78
C PRO A 15 40.12 -26.14 58.62
N ASP A 16 40.66 -25.76 59.79
CA ASP A 16 41.32 -26.68 60.72
C ASP A 16 40.35 -27.52 61.55
N ASP A 17 39.03 -27.30 61.47
CA ASP A 17 38.00 -28.09 62.16
C ASP A 17 37.22 -29.02 61.21
N ARG A 18 37.56 -29.04 59.93
CA ARG A 18 36.90 -29.90 58.94
C ARG A 18 37.51 -31.30 58.94
N SER A 19 36.67 -32.32 59.09
CA SER A 19 37.05 -33.73 58.93
C SER A 19 36.27 -34.36 57.78
N PHE A 20 37.01 -34.96 56.83
CA PHE A 20 36.46 -35.51 55.59
C PHE A 20 36.33 -37.03 55.65
N LEU A 21 35.19 -37.54 55.20
CA LEU A 21 34.89 -38.96 55.03
C LEU A 21 34.54 -39.22 53.58
N ASN A 22 35.38 -40.00 52.88
CA ASN A 22 35.15 -40.39 51.49
C ASN A 22 34.42 -41.73 51.44
N LEU A 23 33.36 -41.80 50.63
CA LEU A 23 32.45 -42.94 50.57
C LEU A 23 32.25 -43.42 49.12
N SER A 24 31.80 -44.65 48.94
CA SER A 24 31.35 -45.12 47.63
C SER A 24 30.04 -44.44 47.23
N ALA A 25 29.76 -44.38 45.93
CA ALA A 25 28.51 -43.82 45.40
C ALA A 25 27.26 -44.52 45.98
N GLN A 26 27.38 -45.80 46.32
CA GLN A 26 26.28 -46.61 46.84
C GLN A 26 25.99 -46.35 48.33
N ASN A 27 26.99 -45.92 49.11
CA ASN A 27 26.87 -45.83 50.57
C ASN A 27 26.63 -44.40 51.09
N ILE A 28 26.91 -43.38 50.29
CA ILE A 28 26.87 -41.99 50.76
C ILE A 28 25.50 -41.54 51.27
N ARG A 29 24.40 -41.92 50.58
CA ARG A 29 23.03 -41.56 50.99
C ARG A 29 22.66 -42.19 52.33
N ASN A 30 22.93 -43.48 52.50
CA ASN A 30 22.67 -44.18 53.76
C ASN A 30 23.45 -43.60 54.95
N VAL A 31 24.69 -43.15 54.73
CA VAL A 31 25.48 -42.50 55.78
C VAL A 31 24.90 -41.12 56.12
N MET A 32 24.49 -40.33 55.12
CA MET A 32 23.86 -39.02 55.33
C MET A 32 22.56 -39.14 56.14
N ASP A 33 21.70 -40.09 55.82
CA ASP A 33 20.43 -40.30 56.53
C ASP A 33 20.65 -40.67 57.99
N ARG A 34 21.66 -41.51 58.27
CA ARG A 34 22.01 -41.89 59.64
C ARG A 34 22.67 -40.77 60.43
N LEU A 35 23.52 -39.96 59.79
CA LEU A 35 24.07 -38.77 60.44
C LEU A 35 22.96 -37.79 60.82
N ASN A 36 21.97 -37.59 59.95
CA ASN A 36 20.78 -36.79 60.26
C ASN A 36 19.98 -37.40 61.42
N ALA A 37 19.73 -38.72 61.40
CA ALA A 37 18.99 -39.40 62.47
C ALA A 37 19.70 -39.33 63.84
N GLU A 38 21.03 -39.31 63.85
CA GLU A 38 21.84 -39.15 65.07
C GLU A 38 22.12 -37.68 65.43
N ASN A 39 21.46 -36.73 64.74
CA ASN A 39 21.60 -35.28 64.87
C ASN A 39 23.06 -34.80 64.77
N ILE A 40 23.84 -35.40 63.87
CA ILE A 40 25.20 -34.99 63.57
C ILE A 40 25.17 -34.08 62.35
N MET A 41 25.60 -32.83 62.52
CA MET A 41 25.65 -31.86 61.43
C MET A 41 26.77 -32.20 60.44
N PHE A 42 26.44 -32.19 59.15
CA PHE A 42 27.40 -32.45 58.08
C PHE A 42 27.10 -31.60 56.85
N SER A 43 28.10 -31.51 55.97
CA SER A 43 27.94 -31.11 54.58
C SER A 43 28.41 -32.24 53.67
N ALA A 44 27.86 -32.36 52.46
CA ALA A 44 28.24 -33.45 51.55
C ALA A 44 28.32 -33.01 50.10
N THR A 45 29.14 -33.71 49.32
CA THR A 45 29.18 -33.62 47.85
C THR A 45 28.93 -35.00 47.26
N VAL A 46 27.77 -35.17 46.63
CA VAL A 46 27.31 -36.43 46.02
C VAL A 46 27.49 -36.36 44.50
N GLY A 47 28.03 -37.42 43.90
CA GLY A 47 28.19 -37.54 42.45
C GLY A 47 29.50 -36.99 41.85
N TYR A 48 30.39 -36.35 42.63
CA TYR A 48 31.69 -35.89 42.13
C TYR A 48 32.93 -36.34 42.93
N LYS A 49 32.84 -36.56 44.25
CA LYS A 49 33.86 -37.30 45.04
C LYS A 49 33.26 -38.14 46.17
N ASN A 50 31.94 -38.05 46.34
CA ASN A 50 31.18 -38.72 47.39
C ASN A 50 31.81 -38.51 48.78
N THR A 51 31.93 -37.25 49.17
CA THR A 51 32.60 -36.86 50.42
C THR A 51 31.60 -36.22 51.37
N ILE A 52 31.62 -36.65 52.63
CA ILE A 52 30.93 -36.00 53.75
C ILE A 52 31.97 -35.25 54.59
N THR A 53 31.65 -34.03 55.02
CA THR A 53 32.47 -33.21 55.93
C THR A 53 31.69 -32.93 57.20
N VAL A 54 32.29 -33.29 58.34
CA VAL A 54 31.80 -33.05 59.71
C VAL A 54 32.84 -32.24 60.50
N SER A 55 32.46 -31.74 61.68
CA SER A 55 33.40 -31.17 62.65
C SER A 55 34.42 -32.21 63.13
N LYS A 56 35.58 -31.81 63.67
CA LYS A 56 36.50 -32.77 64.30
C LYS A 56 35.88 -33.44 65.53
N ALA A 57 35.01 -32.75 66.25
CA ALA A 57 34.32 -33.28 67.42
C ALA A 57 33.39 -34.46 67.08
N ASP A 58 32.77 -34.43 65.90
CA ASP A 58 31.83 -35.46 65.45
C ASP A 58 32.47 -36.56 64.59
N ARG A 59 33.77 -36.45 64.29
CA ARG A 59 34.50 -37.38 63.42
C ARG A 59 34.38 -38.84 63.87
N GLU A 60 34.62 -39.12 65.15
CA GLU A 60 34.60 -40.49 65.68
C GLU A 60 33.20 -41.12 65.59
N ARG A 61 32.15 -40.32 65.87
CA ARG A 61 30.76 -40.76 65.75
C ARG A 61 30.40 -41.04 64.29
N ALA A 62 30.81 -40.15 63.38
CA ALA A 62 30.58 -40.34 61.95
C ALA A 62 31.37 -41.55 61.39
N LEU A 63 32.60 -41.79 61.84
CA LEU A 63 33.39 -42.98 61.47
C LEU A 63 32.75 -44.28 61.97
N ALA A 64 32.19 -44.29 63.19
CA ALA A 64 31.48 -45.47 63.70
C ALA A 64 30.28 -45.84 62.82
N ILE A 65 29.53 -44.85 62.32
CA ILE A 65 28.42 -45.06 61.38
C ILE A 65 28.93 -45.66 60.08
N VAL A 66 30.00 -45.11 59.50
CA VAL A 66 30.61 -45.63 58.26
C VAL A 66 31.09 -47.07 58.43
N ASN A 67 31.79 -47.37 59.52
CA ASN A 67 32.35 -48.70 59.77
C ASN A 67 31.25 -49.76 60.02
N SER A 68 30.11 -49.37 60.61
CA SER A 68 28.99 -50.28 60.82
C SER A 68 28.33 -50.77 59.51
N LEU A 69 28.50 -50.03 58.40
CA LEU A 69 28.00 -50.42 57.08
C LEU A 69 28.95 -51.38 56.35
N SER A 70 30.26 -51.35 56.64
CA SER A 70 31.22 -52.31 56.07
C SER A 70 31.09 -53.73 56.63
N ASP A 71 30.65 -53.88 57.89
CA ASP A 71 30.43 -55.20 58.50
C ASP A 71 29.10 -55.86 58.07
N GLN A 72 28.09 -55.08 57.68
CA GLN A 72 26.84 -55.62 57.09
C GLN A 72 27.05 -56.21 55.67
N ASN A 73 28.04 -55.72 54.91
CA ASN A 73 28.34 -56.24 53.57
C ASN A 73 29.17 -57.54 53.54
N ARG A 74 29.71 -57.99 54.68
CA ARG A 74 30.36 -59.31 54.80
C ARG A 74 29.40 -60.43 55.19
N SER A 75 28.22 -60.11 55.74
CA SER A 75 27.28 -61.10 56.29
C SER A 75 26.16 -61.56 55.34
N THR A 76 26.16 -61.11 54.08
CA THR A 76 25.11 -61.44 53.07
C THR A 76 25.56 -62.37 51.95
N ALA A 77 26.75 -62.99 52.02
CA ALA A 77 27.22 -63.92 50.99
C ALA A 77 26.52 -65.30 51.09
N ARG A 78 25.62 -65.61 50.16
CA ARG A 78 24.94 -66.92 50.05
C ARG A 78 25.78 -67.88 49.22
N ILE A 79 26.11 -69.07 49.75
CA ILE A 79 26.78 -70.14 49.01
C ILE A 79 25.71 -71.04 48.35
N ILE A 80 25.92 -71.40 47.09
CA ILE A 80 25.07 -72.30 46.30
C ILE A 80 25.94 -73.43 45.74
N GLY A 81 25.37 -74.59 45.39
CA GLY A 81 26.11 -75.71 44.80
C GLY A 81 25.92 -77.05 45.50
N ASN A 82 26.23 -78.13 44.79
CA ASN A 82 26.07 -79.50 45.27
C ASN A 82 27.29 -80.02 46.04
N VAL A 83 28.42 -79.31 46.03
CA VAL A 83 29.61 -79.61 46.83
C VAL A 83 30.21 -78.35 47.46
N PRO A 84 30.83 -78.46 48.66
CA PRO A 84 31.60 -77.36 49.23
C PRO A 84 32.80 -76.97 48.36
N TYR A 85 33.07 -75.66 48.21
CA TYR A 85 34.20 -75.13 47.42
C TYR A 85 35.56 -75.78 47.74
N LYS A 86 35.80 -76.12 49.02
CA LYS A 86 37.05 -76.76 49.48
C LYS A 86 37.27 -78.15 48.88
N GLU A 87 36.20 -78.84 48.47
CA GLU A 87 36.23 -80.20 47.93
C GLU A 87 36.42 -80.24 46.41
N LEU A 88 36.36 -79.09 45.74
CA LEU A 88 36.70 -78.98 44.32
C LEU A 88 38.23 -79.04 44.14
N PRO A 89 38.80 -79.88 43.27
CA PRO A 89 40.25 -79.97 43.06
C PRO A 89 40.84 -78.63 42.59
N PRO A 90 41.79 -78.00 43.31
CA PRO A 90 42.29 -76.66 42.99
C PRO A 90 42.80 -76.48 41.56
N SER A 91 43.49 -77.49 41.00
CA SER A 91 44.06 -77.47 39.64
C SER A 91 43.02 -77.54 38.52
N GLU A 92 41.78 -77.93 38.84
CA GLU A 92 40.71 -78.14 37.85
C GLU A 92 39.55 -77.13 38.01
N ARG A 93 39.63 -76.22 39.00
CA ARG A 93 38.60 -75.19 39.22
C ARG A 93 38.55 -74.24 38.04
N LYS A 94 37.34 -74.05 37.50
CA LYS A 94 37.03 -73.03 36.52
C LYS A 94 35.98 -72.09 37.09
N TYR A 95 36.30 -70.82 37.10
CA TYR A 95 35.47 -69.76 37.66
C TYR A 95 34.67 -69.10 36.55
N ILE A 96 33.37 -68.92 36.78
CA ILE A 96 32.44 -68.35 35.84
C ILE A 96 31.65 -67.29 36.60
N ASN A 97 31.77 -66.04 36.16
CA ASN A 97 31.06 -64.92 36.76
C ASN A 97 29.77 -64.66 35.99
N THR A 98 28.69 -64.39 36.71
CA THR A 98 27.39 -63.99 36.15
C THR A 98 26.59 -63.24 37.21
N ASP A 99 25.41 -62.74 36.88
CA ASP A 99 24.48 -62.17 37.86
C ASP A 99 23.86 -63.23 38.78
N THR A 100 23.30 -62.79 39.90
CA THR A 100 22.73 -63.67 40.94
C THR A 100 21.57 -64.53 40.43
N GLU A 101 20.69 -63.98 39.59
CA GLU A 101 19.51 -64.68 39.12
C GLU A 101 19.88 -65.81 38.17
N THR A 102 20.70 -65.51 37.17
CA THR A 102 21.25 -66.50 36.23
C THR A 102 22.02 -67.59 36.97
N ALA A 103 22.86 -67.24 37.96
CA ALA A 103 23.58 -68.23 38.74
C ALA A 103 22.67 -69.19 39.52
N LEU A 104 21.53 -68.70 40.04
CA LEU A 104 20.54 -69.54 40.73
C LEU A 104 19.85 -70.49 39.76
N GLN A 105 19.46 -70.01 38.58
CA GLN A 105 18.84 -70.85 37.55
C GLN A 105 19.79 -71.92 37.03
N VAL A 106 21.04 -71.55 36.72
CA VAL A 106 22.11 -72.48 36.33
C VAL A 106 22.32 -73.52 37.43
N ALA A 107 22.42 -73.09 38.69
CA ALA A 107 22.60 -73.99 39.81
C ALA A 107 21.44 -74.99 39.94
N ASN A 108 20.20 -74.56 39.71
CA ASN A 108 19.04 -75.46 39.71
C ASN A 108 19.08 -76.47 38.55
N ILE A 109 19.49 -76.04 37.35
CA ILE A 109 19.60 -76.90 36.16
C ILE A 109 20.65 -77.99 36.37
N ILE A 110 21.82 -77.63 36.90
CA ILE A 110 22.94 -78.58 37.03
C ILE A 110 22.95 -79.33 38.38
N ALA A 111 22.14 -78.92 39.36
CA ALA A 111 22.04 -79.58 40.66
C ALA A 111 21.56 -81.04 40.57
N GLY A 112 20.78 -81.38 39.54
CA GLY A 112 20.31 -82.75 39.29
C GLY A 112 21.35 -83.67 38.65
N ASP A 113 22.44 -83.12 38.09
CA ASP A 113 23.49 -83.91 37.44
C ASP A 113 24.58 -84.29 38.47
N SER A 114 24.48 -85.51 38.98
CA SER A 114 25.46 -86.07 39.93
C SER A 114 26.90 -86.13 39.40
N SER A 115 27.10 -86.01 38.08
CA SER A 115 28.43 -85.97 37.46
C SER A 115 29.07 -84.57 37.47
N MET A 116 28.27 -83.50 37.67
CA MET A 116 28.75 -82.12 37.63
C MET A 116 28.91 -81.53 39.04
N LYS A 117 30.14 -81.61 39.56
CA LYS A 117 30.50 -81.00 40.86
C LYS A 117 30.70 -79.50 40.72
N PHE A 118 29.96 -78.70 41.49
CA PHE A 118 30.09 -77.25 41.48
C PHE A 118 29.82 -76.58 42.84
N SER A 119 30.39 -75.39 43.01
CA SER A 119 30.17 -74.51 44.16
C SER A 119 30.11 -73.07 43.69
N GLY A 120 29.22 -72.27 44.25
CA GLY A 120 28.97 -70.90 43.84
C GLY A 120 28.87 -69.95 45.02
N ARG A 121 29.28 -68.71 44.81
CA ARG A 121 29.19 -67.64 45.80
C ARG A 121 28.39 -66.48 45.21
N ILE A 122 27.29 -66.13 45.86
CA ILE A 122 26.50 -64.95 45.57
C ILE A 122 26.98 -63.81 46.47
N SER A 123 27.12 -62.61 45.91
CA SER A 123 27.49 -61.39 46.62
C SER A 123 26.78 -60.21 45.98
N GLY A 124 25.64 -59.82 46.57
CA GLY A 124 24.74 -58.81 46.00
C GLY A 124 24.12 -59.29 44.69
N ASN A 125 24.33 -58.50 43.62
CA ASN A 125 23.81 -58.80 42.27
C ASN A 125 24.75 -59.66 41.43
N ASN A 126 25.94 -60.00 41.95
CA ASN A 126 26.94 -60.79 41.25
C ASN A 126 27.11 -62.15 41.91
N ALA A 127 27.39 -63.16 41.09
CA ALA A 127 27.69 -64.50 41.53
C ALA A 127 28.88 -65.09 40.76
N THR A 128 29.68 -65.89 41.45
CA THR A 128 30.75 -66.69 40.84
C THR A 128 30.45 -68.15 41.05
N LEU A 129 30.22 -68.88 39.95
CA LEU A 129 30.12 -70.33 39.92
C LEU A 129 31.51 -70.94 39.67
N THR A 130 31.84 -72.00 40.41
CA THR A 130 33.08 -72.76 40.27
C THR A 130 32.74 -74.20 39.92
N VAL A 131 33.23 -74.67 38.77
CA VAL A 131 33.03 -76.05 38.29
C VAL A 131 34.38 -76.77 38.09
N VAL A 132 34.36 -78.09 37.95
CA VAL A 132 35.56 -78.92 37.72
C VAL A 132 35.72 -79.21 36.23
N GLY A 133 36.84 -78.77 35.64
CA GLY A 133 37.26 -79.08 34.27
C GLY A 133 36.66 -78.18 33.18
N GLU A 134 37.38 -78.04 32.06
CA GLU A 134 36.96 -77.17 30.94
C GLU A 134 35.67 -77.61 30.27
N LYS A 135 35.41 -78.92 30.16
CA LYS A 135 34.17 -79.44 29.57
C LYS A 135 32.93 -78.96 30.33
N ASN A 136 32.97 -79.06 31.66
CA ASN A 136 31.86 -78.59 32.50
C ASN A 136 31.76 -77.07 32.50
N ALA A 137 32.90 -76.37 32.43
CA ALA A 137 32.91 -74.91 32.31
C ALA A 137 32.27 -74.44 31.00
N ALA A 138 32.56 -75.10 29.88
CA ALA A 138 31.91 -74.83 28.59
C ALA A 138 30.40 -75.10 28.65
N THR A 139 29.98 -76.23 29.24
CA THR A 139 28.55 -76.52 29.44
C THR A 139 27.86 -75.44 30.27
N VAL A 140 28.44 -75.03 31.39
CA VAL A 140 27.85 -73.98 32.24
C VAL A 140 27.81 -72.62 31.55
N ARG A 141 28.86 -72.23 30.81
CA ARG A 141 28.84 -71.01 30.00
C ARG A 141 27.73 -71.05 28.96
N ARG A 142 27.49 -72.19 28.31
CA ARG A 142 26.38 -72.37 27.35
C ARG A 142 25.00 -72.28 28.02
N ILE A 143 24.85 -72.84 29.23
CA ILE A 143 23.58 -72.71 29.99
C ILE A 143 23.32 -71.25 30.36
N ILE A 144 24.35 -70.53 30.83
CA ILE A 144 24.28 -69.10 31.13
C ILE A 144 23.87 -68.32 29.88
N ASP A 145 24.55 -68.57 28.76
CA ASP A 145 24.27 -67.93 27.47
C ASP A 145 22.82 -68.18 27.00
N ASN A 146 22.33 -69.41 27.14
CA ASN A 146 20.94 -69.75 26.82
C ASN A 146 19.93 -69.02 27.70
N ILE A 147 20.18 -68.90 29.01
CA ILE A 147 19.27 -68.21 29.95
C ILE A 147 19.23 -66.72 29.65
N GLN A 148 20.40 -66.11 29.43
CA GLN A 148 20.53 -64.67 29.22
C GLN A 148 20.01 -64.19 27.86
N ASN A 149 19.87 -65.10 26.88
CA ASN A 149 19.38 -64.79 25.54
C ASN A 149 18.11 -65.59 25.18
N MET A 150 17.33 -66.00 26.17
CA MET A 150 16.13 -66.82 25.95
C MET A 150 15.02 -66.04 25.24
N ASP A 151 14.94 -64.74 25.47
CA ASP A 151 14.06 -63.78 24.80
C ASP A 151 14.28 -63.74 23.28
N LEU A 152 15.53 -63.84 22.80
CA LEU A 152 15.86 -63.93 21.37
C LEU A 152 15.08 -65.06 20.67
N VAL A 153 14.86 -66.20 21.33
CA VAL A 153 14.16 -67.34 20.72
C VAL A 153 12.70 -66.99 20.39
N ASN A 154 12.07 -66.12 21.18
CA ASN A 154 10.72 -65.64 20.88
C ASN A 154 10.74 -64.60 19.76
N GLU A 155 11.69 -63.65 19.80
CA GLU A 155 11.88 -62.64 18.74
C GLU A 155 12.13 -63.30 17.37
N LEU A 156 13.03 -64.28 17.31
CA LEU A 156 13.30 -65.07 16.12
C LEU A 156 12.03 -65.73 15.58
N ARG A 157 11.22 -66.34 16.45
CA ARG A 157 9.97 -67.01 16.03
C ARG A 157 8.96 -66.02 15.47
N GLU A 158 8.84 -64.84 16.06
CA GLU A 158 7.96 -63.77 15.57
C GLU A 158 8.40 -63.29 14.18
N LYS A 159 9.70 -63.29 13.91
CA LYS A 159 10.29 -62.98 12.61
C LYS A 159 10.40 -64.17 11.65
N GLY A 160 9.75 -65.29 11.94
CA GLY A 160 9.74 -66.45 11.04
C GLY A 160 11.05 -67.27 11.03
N TYR A 161 11.85 -67.17 12.08
CA TYR A 161 13.03 -68.00 12.31
C TYR A 161 12.77 -69.02 13.42
N GLU A 162 13.22 -70.26 13.23
CA GLU A 162 13.07 -71.33 14.21
C GLU A 162 14.42 -71.85 14.69
N ARG A 163 14.64 -71.86 16.01
CA ARG A 163 15.77 -72.58 16.60
C ARG A 163 15.50 -74.08 16.52
N ILE A 164 16.36 -74.80 15.81
CA ILE A 164 16.28 -76.26 15.72
C ILE A 164 17.11 -76.92 16.85
N ALA A 165 16.76 -78.17 17.18
CA ALA A 165 17.40 -78.91 18.26
C ALA A 165 18.93 -79.02 18.08
N ASP A 166 19.67 -78.86 19.17
CA ASP A 166 21.13 -78.92 19.18
C ASP A 166 21.62 -80.34 18.83
N THR A 167 22.13 -80.51 17.61
CA THR A 167 22.66 -81.78 17.11
C THR A 167 24.19 -81.85 17.18
N ASN A 168 24.89 -80.71 17.18
CA ASN A 168 26.34 -80.64 16.94
C ASN A 168 27.10 -79.69 17.90
N GLY A 169 26.45 -79.15 18.95
CA GLY A 169 27.05 -78.21 19.90
C GLY A 169 26.97 -76.74 19.50
N PHE A 170 26.24 -76.43 18.43
CA PHE A 170 25.95 -75.09 17.88
C PHE A 170 24.47 -74.75 18.06
N VAL A 171 24.18 -73.45 18.07
CA VAL A 171 22.82 -72.92 17.99
C VAL A 171 22.45 -72.81 16.52
N ASN A 172 21.63 -73.74 16.03
CA ASN A 172 21.18 -73.72 14.64
C ASN A 172 19.83 -72.99 14.55
N ILE A 173 19.71 -72.05 13.63
CA ILE A 173 18.50 -71.29 13.36
C ILE A 173 18.12 -71.50 11.90
N ARG A 174 16.85 -71.76 11.65
CA ARG A 174 16.28 -71.98 10.33
C ARG A 174 15.39 -70.80 9.95
N ASN A 175 15.60 -70.23 8.78
CA ASN A 175 14.66 -69.30 8.17
C ASN A 175 13.47 -70.11 7.61
N MET A 176 12.25 -69.85 8.08
CA MET A 176 11.08 -70.64 7.72
C MET A 176 10.53 -70.30 6.32
N GLN A 177 10.93 -69.15 5.76
CA GLN A 177 10.53 -68.73 4.41
C GLN A 177 11.44 -69.37 3.36
N THR A 178 12.77 -69.24 3.51
CA THR A 178 13.75 -69.77 2.54
C THR A 178 14.07 -71.25 2.79
N GLY A 179 13.87 -71.73 4.02
CA GLY A 179 14.24 -73.08 4.46
C GLY A 179 15.71 -73.24 4.83
N GLU A 180 16.53 -72.20 4.64
CA GLU A 180 17.96 -72.17 4.96
C GLU A 180 18.20 -72.34 6.48
N THR A 181 19.32 -72.98 6.85
CA THR A 181 19.71 -73.16 8.25
C THR A 181 21.16 -72.74 8.46
N VAL A 182 21.39 -71.82 9.39
CA VAL A 182 22.71 -71.33 9.77
C VAL A 182 23.00 -71.70 11.24
N GLY A 183 24.24 -72.10 11.50
CA GLY A 183 24.72 -72.47 12.83
C GLY A 183 25.60 -71.38 13.45
N PHE A 184 25.32 -71.04 14.70
CA PHE A 184 26.06 -70.06 15.52
C PHE A 184 26.72 -70.76 16.71
N GLU A 185 27.90 -70.31 17.16
CA GLU A 185 28.61 -70.87 18.31
C GLU A 185 27.84 -70.71 19.63
N SER A 186 27.00 -69.67 19.72
CA SER A 186 26.21 -69.32 20.93
C SER A 186 24.94 -68.54 20.57
N LEU A 187 23.97 -68.48 21.49
CA LEU A 187 22.77 -67.64 21.30
C LEU A 187 23.13 -66.16 21.34
N ARG A 188 24.18 -65.76 22.06
CA ARG A 188 24.70 -64.39 22.01
C ARG A 188 25.27 -64.04 20.63
N GLU A 189 25.97 -64.95 19.98
CA GLU A 189 26.43 -64.71 18.60
C GLU A 189 25.25 -64.62 17.64
N ALA A 190 24.28 -65.54 17.76
CA ALA A 190 23.04 -65.45 17.00
C ALA A 190 22.32 -64.11 17.23
N ARG A 191 22.28 -63.60 18.47
CA ARG A 191 21.73 -62.26 18.77
C ARG A 191 22.49 -61.17 18.05
N ASN A 192 23.82 -61.19 18.11
CA ASN A 192 24.63 -60.16 17.47
C ASN A 192 24.38 -60.14 15.96
N MET A 193 24.31 -61.31 15.33
CA MET A 193 24.02 -61.47 13.91
C MET A 193 22.58 -61.07 13.57
N PHE A 194 21.60 -61.36 14.44
CA PHE A 194 20.21 -60.94 14.28
C PHE A 194 20.01 -59.42 14.47
N LEU A 195 20.91 -58.75 15.20
CA LEU A 195 20.89 -57.30 15.37
C LEU A 195 21.80 -56.57 14.36
N ASP A 196 22.55 -57.32 13.56
CA ASP A 196 23.45 -56.78 12.54
C ASP A 196 22.66 -56.60 11.24
N PRO A 197 22.35 -55.37 10.82
CA PRO A 197 21.53 -55.12 9.63
C PRO A 197 22.19 -55.62 8.34
N ASP A 198 23.51 -55.79 8.32
CA ASP A 198 24.25 -56.31 7.17
C ASP A 198 24.22 -57.85 7.08
N ASN A 199 23.55 -58.52 8.02
CA ASN A 199 23.47 -59.98 8.05
C ASN A 199 22.38 -60.52 7.11
N GLU A 200 22.76 -60.88 5.89
CA GLU A 200 21.86 -61.45 4.87
C GLU A 200 20.97 -62.60 5.33
N PHE A 201 21.38 -63.40 6.32
CA PHE A 201 20.55 -64.52 6.79
C PHE A 201 19.34 -64.06 7.62
N PHE A 202 19.53 -63.06 8.50
CA PHE A 202 18.47 -62.51 9.35
C PHE A 202 17.74 -61.32 8.73
N HIS A 203 18.43 -60.65 7.81
CA HIS A 203 18.08 -59.40 7.17
C HIS A 203 18.32 -59.59 5.67
N PRO A 204 17.51 -60.40 4.96
CA PRO A 204 17.73 -60.64 3.53
C PRO A 204 17.57 -59.35 2.74
N THR A 205 18.44 -59.09 1.77
CA THR A 205 18.30 -57.94 0.87
C THR A 205 17.47 -58.34 -0.35
N ALA A 206 16.53 -57.48 -0.74
CA ALA A 206 15.76 -57.64 -1.97
C ALA A 206 15.87 -56.36 -2.83
N ILE A 207 15.69 -56.49 -4.15
CA ILE A 207 15.84 -55.38 -5.12
C ILE A 207 14.48 -54.97 -5.72
N ARG A 208 14.25 -53.68 -5.92
CA ARG A 208 12.97 -53.08 -6.37
C ARG A 208 13.31 -51.91 -7.24
N ILE A 209 12.45 -51.72 -8.21
CA ILE A 209 12.32 -50.46 -8.91
C ILE A 209 11.49 -49.56 -7.98
N GLU A 210 11.96 -48.36 -7.70
CA GLU A 210 11.27 -47.37 -6.90
C GLU A 210 11.02 -46.12 -7.74
N GLU A 211 9.88 -45.48 -7.48
CA GLU A 211 9.58 -44.17 -8.05
C GLU A 211 10.45 -43.12 -7.33
N ASN A 212 11.09 -42.24 -8.10
CA ASN A 212 11.96 -41.19 -7.62
C ASN A 212 11.17 -40.00 -7.06
N SER A 213 10.30 -40.25 -6.09
CA SER A 213 9.41 -39.26 -5.47
C SER A 213 10.08 -38.43 -4.36
N PHE A 214 11.23 -38.89 -3.83
CA PHE A 214 11.94 -38.24 -2.71
C PHE A 214 13.34 -37.69 -3.04
N PHE A 215 13.98 -38.05 -4.16
CA PHE A 215 15.40 -37.78 -4.41
C PHE A 215 15.72 -37.22 -5.82
N ARG A 216 15.47 -35.92 -6.02
CA ARG A 216 16.10 -35.11 -7.10
C ARG A 216 17.64 -35.01 -7.02
N ILE A 217 18.34 -35.80 -6.19
CA ILE A 217 19.73 -35.55 -5.77
C ILE A 217 20.79 -36.40 -6.50
N VAL A 218 20.44 -37.34 -7.38
CA VAL A 218 21.46 -38.22 -8.03
C VAL A 218 21.60 -38.04 -9.54
N SER A 219 20.75 -37.23 -10.18
CA SER A 219 20.78 -37.03 -11.62
C SER A 219 20.71 -35.55 -11.93
N ASP A 220 21.76 -35.01 -12.55
CA ASP A 220 21.73 -33.71 -13.23
C ASP A 220 20.90 -33.78 -14.54
N GLU A 221 20.27 -34.92 -14.83
CA GLU A 221 19.53 -35.22 -16.05
C GLU A 221 18.00 -35.10 -15.82
N GLU A 222 17.33 -34.45 -16.76
CA GLU A 222 15.88 -34.22 -16.76
C GLU A 222 15.10 -35.56 -16.86
N ASN A 223 14.00 -35.67 -16.10
CA ASN A 223 12.99 -36.74 -16.21
C ASN A 223 13.41 -38.17 -15.83
N MET A 224 14.12 -38.33 -14.71
CA MET A 224 14.49 -39.66 -14.19
C MET A 224 13.57 -40.09 -13.04
N ASP A 225 12.40 -40.60 -13.44
CA ASP A 225 11.26 -40.91 -12.58
C ASP A 225 11.40 -42.23 -11.80
N TYR A 226 12.35 -43.09 -12.16
CA TYR A 226 12.59 -44.37 -11.48
C TYR A 226 14.06 -44.66 -11.22
N TYR A 227 14.35 -45.42 -10.16
CA TYR A 227 15.67 -45.97 -9.86
C TYR A 227 15.56 -47.37 -9.27
N ILE A 228 16.67 -48.08 -9.13
CA ILE A 228 16.71 -49.40 -8.51
C ILE A 228 17.31 -49.28 -7.10
N SER A 229 16.68 -49.94 -6.14
CA SER A 229 17.03 -49.86 -4.72
C SER A 229 17.04 -51.23 -4.07
N GLU A 230 17.86 -51.37 -3.04
CA GLU A 230 17.96 -52.50 -2.14
C GLU A 230 17.22 -52.19 -0.84
N TYR A 231 16.34 -53.07 -0.39
CA TYR A 231 15.55 -52.88 0.83
C TYR A 231 15.42 -54.18 1.61
N ASP A 232 15.01 -53.99 2.85
CA ASP A 232 14.61 -55.06 3.75
C ASP A 232 13.15 -55.47 3.46
N PRO A 233 12.88 -56.71 3.04
CA PRO A 233 11.54 -57.16 2.70
C PRO A 233 10.63 -57.35 3.93
N GLU A 234 11.17 -57.38 5.16
CA GLU A 234 10.37 -57.51 6.38
C GLU A 234 9.73 -56.19 6.82
N ASN A 235 10.44 -55.07 6.69
CA ASN A 235 9.95 -53.76 7.13
C ASN A 235 9.68 -52.78 5.95
N GLY A 236 10.17 -53.09 4.74
CA GLY A 236 10.00 -52.26 3.55
C GLY A 236 10.90 -51.03 3.50
N GLU A 237 11.91 -50.92 4.35
CA GLU A 237 12.85 -49.79 4.41
C GLU A 237 14.00 -49.95 3.40
N GLU A 238 14.29 -48.87 2.68
CA GLU A 238 15.48 -48.78 1.81
C GLU A 238 16.77 -48.90 2.63
N ARG A 239 17.66 -49.78 2.18
CA ARG A 239 19.01 -49.98 2.74
C ARG A 239 20.06 -49.21 1.97
N SER A 240 20.00 -49.31 0.65
CA SER A 240 20.98 -48.75 -0.28
C SER A 240 20.36 -48.56 -1.65
N VAL A 241 20.87 -47.59 -2.41
CA VAL A 241 20.63 -47.55 -3.85
C VAL A 241 21.44 -48.64 -4.54
N TYR A 242 20.86 -49.27 -5.56
CA TYR A 242 21.61 -50.19 -6.41
C TYR A 242 22.65 -49.42 -7.22
N LEU A 243 23.88 -49.94 -7.27
CA LEU A 243 24.98 -49.36 -8.04
C LEU A 243 25.40 -50.31 -9.16
N ASP A 244 25.57 -49.78 -10.37
CA ASP A 244 26.09 -50.51 -11.53
C ASP A 244 27.58 -50.89 -11.35
N ASP A 245 28.13 -51.63 -12.32
CA ASP A 245 29.55 -52.04 -12.33
C ASP A 245 30.54 -50.85 -12.34
N GLU A 246 30.07 -49.64 -12.66
CA GLU A 246 30.83 -48.39 -12.65
C GLU A 246 30.62 -47.58 -11.36
N GLY A 247 29.82 -48.07 -10.42
CA GLY A 247 29.51 -47.44 -9.14
C GLY A 247 28.50 -46.31 -9.22
N ARG A 248 27.64 -46.29 -10.25
CA ARG A 248 26.59 -45.28 -10.46
C ARG A 248 25.20 -45.86 -10.21
N CYS A 249 24.29 -45.03 -9.72
CA CYS A 249 22.88 -45.41 -9.60
C CYS A 249 22.20 -45.26 -10.97
N PRO A 250 21.76 -46.35 -11.62
CA PRO A 250 21.02 -46.25 -12.86
C PRO A 250 19.62 -45.68 -12.56
N THR A 251 19.21 -44.70 -13.35
CA THR A 251 17.91 -44.08 -13.26
C THR A 251 17.20 -44.18 -14.62
N PHE A 252 15.87 -44.04 -14.64
CA PHE A 252 15.05 -44.32 -15.82
C PHE A 252 13.87 -43.35 -15.94
N SER A 253 13.45 -43.05 -17.16
CA SER A 253 12.32 -42.15 -17.44
C SER A 253 10.96 -42.85 -17.40
N SER A 254 10.97 -44.19 -17.46
CA SER A 254 9.78 -45.03 -17.34
C SER A 254 10.07 -46.33 -16.60
N VAL A 255 9.02 -46.94 -16.04
CA VAL A 255 9.14 -48.24 -15.38
C VAL A 255 9.56 -49.33 -16.36
N ASN A 256 9.17 -49.23 -17.64
CA ASN A 256 9.55 -50.21 -18.65
C ASN A 256 11.05 -50.17 -18.97
N GLU A 257 11.66 -48.98 -19.01
CA GLU A 257 13.12 -48.86 -19.16
C GLU A 257 13.86 -49.49 -17.97
N ALA A 258 13.36 -49.27 -16.75
CA ALA A 258 13.91 -49.88 -15.54
C ALA A 258 13.78 -51.42 -15.57
N LEU A 259 12.64 -51.95 -16.04
CA LEU A 259 12.39 -53.38 -16.20
C LEU A 259 13.30 -54.00 -17.28
N GLU A 260 13.50 -53.32 -18.41
CA GLU A 260 14.42 -53.74 -19.47
C GLU A 260 15.87 -53.77 -18.96
N TYR A 261 16.27 -52.76 -18.19
CA TYR A 261 17.59 -52.73 -17.56
C TYR A 261 17.78 -53.88 -16.58
N ALA A 262 16.80 -54.11 -15.70
CA ALA A 262 16.83 -55.22 -14.74
C ALA A 262 16.94 -56.57 -15.44
N ALA A 263 16.16 -56.78 -16.50
CA ALA A 263 16.23 -58.00 -17.31
C ALA A 263 17.59 -58.15 -18.02
N ALA A 264 18.16 -57.08 -18.57
CA ALA A 264 19.46 -57.10 -19.25
C ALA A 264 20.62 -57.43 -18.28
N HIS A 265 20.51 -57.00 -17.03
CA HIS A 265 21.54 -57.20 -15.99
C HIS A 265 21.24 -58.38 -15.05
N SER A 266 20.20 -59.17 -15.33
CA SER A 266 19.78 -60.31 -14.50
C SER A 266 19.52 -59.92 -13.03
N ILE A 267 18.88 -58.76 -12.83
CA ILE A 267 18.50 -58.23 -11.53
C ILE A 267 17.08 -58.72 -11.23
N ASP A 268 16.95 -59.62 -10.25
CA ASP A 268 15.65 -60.06 -9.74
C ASP A 268 15.04 -58.97 -8.86
N TYR A 269 13.75 -58.64 -9.06
CA TYR A 269 13.06 -57.61 -8.29
C TYR A 269 11.75 -58.10 -7.67
N THR A 270 11.26 -57.42 -6.64
CA THR A 270 10.05 -57.84 -5.89
C THR A 270 8.81 -56.95 -6.08
N ASN A 271 8.85 -55.94 -6.96
CA ASN A 271 7.67 -55.15 -7.29
C ASN A 271 6.51 -56.06 -7.75
N THR A 272 5.30 -55.75 -7.28
CA THR A 272 4.10 -56.52 -7.68
C THR A 272 3.62 -56.11 -9.06
N GLU A 273 2.99 -57.02 -9.81
CA GLU A 273 2.45 -56.70 -11.15
C GLU A 273 1.47 -55.53 -11.11
N ASN A 274 0.58 -55.47 -10.11
CA ASN A 274 -0.36 -54.36 -9.94
C ASN A 274 0.35 -53.01 -9.74
N GLN A 275 1.47 -52.99 -9.02
CA GLN A 275 2.27 -51.78 -8.81
C GLN A 275 2.90 -51.33 -10.13
N LEU A 276 3.47 -52.27 -10.91
CA LEU A 276 4.07 -51.97 -12.20
C LEU A 276 3.02 -51.54 -13.24
N GLU A 277 1.82 -52.10 -13.22
CA GLU A 277 0.71 -51.68 -14.10
C GLU A 277 0.23 -50.25 -13.77
N HIS A 278 0.14 -49.90 -12.49
CA HIS A 278 -0.20 -48.52 -12.09
C HIS A 278 0.86 -47.54 -12.59
N TRP A 279 2.13 -47.85 -12.36
CA TRP A 279 3.25 -47.01 -12.81
C TRP A 279 3.33 -46.87 -14.33
N ARG A 280 2.99 -47.91 -15.09
CA ARG A 280 2.88 -47.82 -16.56
C ARG A 280 1.78 -46.85 -17.01
N ALA A 281 0.68 -46.76 -16.29
CA ALA A 281 -0.37 -45.79 -16.59
C ALA A 281 0.09 -44.36 -16.24
N ASP A 282 0.76 -44.19 -15.11
CA ASP A 282 1.33 -42.90 -14.70
C ASP A 282 2.43 -42.43 -15.67
N ASP A 283 3.23 -43.35 -16.23
CA ASP A 283 4.19 -43.08 -17.29
C ASP A 283 3.53 -42.54 -18.57
N GLU A 284 2.38 -43.11 -18.95
CA GLU A 284 1.62 -42.65 -20.13
C GLU A 284 1.06 -41.24 -19.92
N GLU A 285 0.54 -40.95 -18.71
CA GLU A 285 0.08 -39.61 -18.34
C GLU A 285 1.24 -38.60 -18.31
N ARG A 286 2.36 -38.93 -17.64
CA ARG A 286 3.58 -38.09 -17.64
C ARG A 286 4.13 -37.86 -19.04
N ALA A 287 4.11 -38.87 -19.91
CA ALA A 287 4.55 -38.73 -21.30
C ALA A 287 3.63 -37.78 -22.09
N ALA A 288 2.31 -37.89 -21.93
CA ALA A 288 1.35 -37.00 -22.55
C ALA A 288 1.49 -35.54 -22.03
N ASP A 289 1.78 -35.39 -20.74
CA ASP A 289 2.06 -34.09 -20.12
C ASP A 289 3.34 -33.45 -20.65
N ARG A 290 4.42 -34.23 -20.79
CA ARG A 290 5.67 -33.78 -21.41
C ARG A 290 5.48 -33.39 -22.87
N GLU A 291 4.80 -34.22 -23.66
CA GLU A 291 4.50 -33.92 -25.08
C GLU A 291 3.68 -32.62 -25.19
N ARG A 292 2.69 -32.42 -24.33
CA ARG A 292 1.92 -31.18 -24.28
C ARG A 292 2.78 -29.98 -23.91
N TYR A 293 3.57 -30.10 -22.86
CA TYR A 293 4.51 -29.04 -22.43
C TYR A 293 5.46 -28.66 -23.56
N GLU A 294 6.11 -29.63 -24.22
CA GLU A 294 7.01 -29.39 -25.35
C GLU A 294 6.28 -28.71 -26.52
N ASN A 295 5.06 -29.16 -26.84
CA ASN A 295 4.23 -28.52 -27.87
C ASN A 295 3.88 -27.07 -27.51
N ASN A 296 3.58 -26.82 -26.23
CA ASN A 296 3.29 -25.49 -25.70
C ASN A 296 4.53 -24.58 -25.69
N ILE A 297 5.74 -25.09 -25.46
CA ILE A 297 6.98 -24.33 -25.66
C ILE A 297 7.21 -24.03 -27.15
N ILE A 298 7.01 -25.01 -28.03
CA ILE A 298 7.21 -24.83 -29.47
C ILE A 298 6.24 -23.80 -30.05
N ILE A 299 4.97 -23.79 -29.62
CA ILE A 299 3.97 -22.84 -30.16
C ILE A 299 4.30 -21.39 -29.79
N GLN A 300 4.94 -21.13 -28.64
CA GLN A 300 5.40 -19.80 -28.24
C GLN A 300 6.36 -19.16 -29.26
N THR A 301 7.15 -19.96 -29.98
CA THR A 301 8.04 -19.46 -31.05
C THR A 301 7.32 -18.77 -32.21
N LYS A 302 5.99 -18.96 -32.30
CA LYS A 302 5.12 -18.36 -33.31
C LYS A 302 4.39 -17.12 -32.78
N PHE A 303 4.59 -16.73 -31.52
CA PHE A 303 3.88 -15.62 -30.94
C PHE A 303 4.27 -14.30 -31.61
N PRO A 304 3.27 -13.46 -31.92
CA PRO A 304 3.53 -12.15 -32.50
C PRO A 304 4.26 -11.27 -31.50
N HIS A 305 5.29 -10.54 -31.94
CA HIS A 305 5.97 -9.54 -31.12
C HIS A 305 6.36 -8.32 -31.96
N VAL A 306 6.33 -7.14 -31.35
CA VAL A 306 6.79 -5.88 -31.94
C VAL A 306 7.68 -5.19 -30.93
N ASP A 307 8.90 -4.79 -31.35
CA ASP A 307 9.89 -4.13 -30.48
C ASP A 307 10.15 -4.88 -29.17
N ASN A 308 10.32 -6.22 -29.25
CA ASN A 308 10.45 -7.14 -28.11
C ASN A 308 9.30 -7.09 -27.10
N ARG A 309 8.07 -6.79 -27.55
CA ARG A 309 6.88 -6.84 -26.71
C ARG A 309 5.84 -7.77 -27.30
N TYR A 310 5.30 -8.61 -26.44
CA TYR A 310 4.11 -9.42 -26.73
C TYR A 310 2.85 -8.53 -26.71
N PRO A 311 1.87 -8.78 -27.58
CA PRO A 311 0.64 -8.01 -27.59
C PRO A 311 -0.27 -8.26 -26.39
N ASN A 312 -1.16 -7.31 -26.19
CA ASN A 312 -2.28 -7.39 -25.28
C ASN A 312 -3.53 -7.47 -26.13
N ASP A 313 -4.20 -8.60 -26.09
CA ASP A 313 -5.39 -8.88 -26.88
C ASP A 313 -6.63 -8.62 -26.01
N ILE A 314 -7.45 -7.67 -26.45
CA ILE A 314 -8.61 -7.19 -25.69
C ILE A 314 -9.87 -7.53 -26.47
N LEU A 315 -10.80 -8.24 -25.83
CA LEU A 315 -12.11 -8.58 -26.38
C LEU A 315 -13.21 -8.03 -25.47
N TYR A 316 -14.10 -7.21 -26.01
CA TYR A 316 -15.26 -6.69 -25.27
C TYR A 316 -16.49 -7.56 -25.52
N ASN A 317 -17.12 -8.01 -24.44
CA ASN A 317 -18.39 -8.71 -24.48
C ASN A 317 -19.53 -7.78 -24.04
N PRO A 318 -20.41 -7.35 -24.97
CA PRO A 318 -21.50 -6.42 -24.67
C PRO A 318 -22.60 -7.01 -23.79
N ASP A 319 -22.79 -8.34 -23.81
CA ASP A 319 -23.83 -9.00 -23.01
C ASP A 319 -23.46 -9.04 -21.53
N SER A 320 -22.18 -9.27 -21.23
CA SER A 320 -21.65 -9.29 -19.86
C SER A 320 -21.09 -7.95 -19.40
N LYS A 321 -21.02 -6.94 -20.29
CA LYS A 321 -20.37 -5.64 -20.04
C LYS A 321 -18.97 -5.76 -19.44
N ALA A 322 -18.18 -6.66 -20.02
CA ALA A 322 -16.84 -6.97 -19.53
C ALA A 322 -15.87 -7.17 -20.68
N PHE A 323 -14.61 -6.86 -20.42
CA PHE A 323 -13.47 -7.10 -21.29
C PHE A 323 -12.73 -8.35 -20.80
N SER A 324 -12.30 -9.20 -21.73
CA SER A 324 -11.21 -10.14 -21.50
C SER A 324 -9.94 -9.52 -22.07
N TRP A 325 -8.94 -9.33 -21.20
CA TRP A 325 -7.64 -8.80 -21.54
C TRP A 325 -6.60 -9.89 -21.33
N VAL A 326 -6.10 -10.43 -22.45
CA VAL A 326 -5.14 -11.52 -22.47
C VAL A 326 -3.76 -11.02 -22.89
N TYR A 327 -2.73 -11.38 -22.13
CA TYR A 327 -1.32 -11.16 -22.51
C TYR A 327 -0.43 -12.34 -22.10
N PHE A 328 0.72 -12.46 -22.76
CA PHE A 328 1.72 -13.48 -22.47
C PHE A 328 2.83 -12.89 -21.57
N ASN A 329 3.09 -13.54 -20.44
CA ASN A 329 4.15 -13.23 -19.49
C ASN A 329 5.29 -14.24 -19.67
N GLU A 330 6.41 -13.82 -20.25
CA GLU A 330 7.56 -14.71 -20.53
C GLU A 330 8.33 -15.17 -19.28
N GLU A 331 8.23 -14.43 -18.17
CA GLU A 331 8.89 -14.79 -16.91
C GLU A 331 7.99 -15.69 -16.03
N GLY A 332 6.74 -15.91 -16.46
CA GLY A 332 5.78 -16.79 -15.80
C GLY A 332 6.18 -18.26 -15.85
N ASP A 333 5.52 -19.08 -15.03
CA ASP A 333 5.78 -20.53 -14.95
C ASP A 333 7.28 -20.90 -14.78
N GLY A 334 8.02 -20.13 -13.97
CA GLY A 334 9.46 -20.39 -13.74
C GLY A 334 10.39 -20.00 -14.91
N GLY A 335 9.89 -19.22 -15.87
CA GLY A 335 10.61 -18.79 -17.07
C GLY A 335 10.18 -19.52 -18.34
N ASP A 336 9.21 -20.43 -18.24
CA ASP A 336 8.63 -21.16 -19.37
C ASP A 336 7.48 -20.40 -20.04
N GLY A 337 7.01 -19.32 -19.40
CA GLY A 337 5.98 -18.43 -19.88
C GLY A 337 4.56 -18.89 -19.52
N GLU A 338 3.65 -17.92 -19.36
CA GLU A 338 2.25 -18.16 -19.02
C GLU A 338 1.34 -17.11 -19.69
N PHE A 339 0.07 -17.44 -19.91
CA PHE A 339 -0.93 -16.43 -20.26
C PHE A 339 -1.63 -15.92 -19.01
N ILE A 340 -1.88 -14.60 -19.00
CA ILE A 340 -2.71 -13.93 -18.01
C ILE A 340 -3.95 -13.42 -18.72
N ASP A 341 -5.12 -13.86 -18.26
CA ASP A 341 -6.44 -13.38 -18.72
C ASP A 341 -7.13 -12.61 -17.60
N ILE A 342 -7.19 -11.30 -17.76
CA ILE A 342 -7.83 -10.39 -16.83
C ILE A 342 -9.27 -10.13 -17.29
N THR A 343 -10.23 -10.45 -16.43
CA THR A 343 -11.63 -10.04 -16.62
C THR A 343 -11.82 -8.65 -16.02
N VAL A 344 -12.09 -7.66 -16.86
CA VAL A 344 -12.30 -6.26 -16.45
C VAL A 344 -13.75 -5.86 -16.76
N THR A 345 -14.54 -5.50 -15.75
CA THR A 345 -15.91 -5.02 -15.95
C THR A 345 -15.94 -3.51 -16.26
N GLU A 346 -17.04 -2.99 -16.82
CA GLU A 346 -17.21 -1.54 -16.98
C GLU A 346 -17.09 -0.76 -15.65
N ASP A 347 -17.54 -1.35 -14.54
CA ASP A 347 -17.43 -0.79 -13.20
C ASP A 347 -15.97 -0.76 -12.73
N ASP A 348 -15.20 -1.81 -13.02
CA ASP A 348 -13.75 -1.84 -12.73
C ASP A 348 -13.01 -0.76 -13.52
N VAL A 349 -13.38 -0.52 -14.78
CA VAL A 349 -12.79 0.57 -15.60
C VAL A 349 -13.10 1.94 -15.00
N LEU A 350 -14.31 2.15 -14.49
CA LEU A 350 -14.68 3.41 -13.82
C LEU A 350 -13.93 3.59 -12.50
N ALA A 351 -13.83 2.53 -11.69
CA ALA A 351 -13.09 2.58 -10.44
C ALA A 351 -11.59 2.82 -10.67
N ALA A 352 -11.00 2.16 -11.69
CA ALA A 352 -9.63 2.38 -12.12
C ALA A 352 -9.40 3.83 -12.60
N TYR A 353 -10.37 4.40 -13.34
CA TYR A 353 -10.31 5.79 -13.80
C TYR A 353 -10.26 6.80 -12.65
N ASN A 354 -10.90 6.50 -11.51
CA ASN A 354 -10.92 7.34 -10.32
C ASN A 354 -9.79 7.02 -9.31
N SER A 355 -8.84 6.14 -9.67
CA SER A 355 -7.74 5.73 -8.80
C SER A 355 -6.43 6.48 -9.11
N GLU A 356 -5.46 6.44 -8.20
CA GLU A 356 -4.14 7.05 -8.42
C GLU A 356 -3.39 6.47 -9.63
N SER A 357 -3.60 5.18 -9.94
CA SER A 357 -2.98 4.49 -11.06
C SER A 357 -3.95 3.48 -11.68
N PHE A 358 -4.44 3.80 -12.88
CA PHE A 358 -5.41 2.99 -13.61
C PHE A 358 -4.99 1.53 -13.75
N LEU A 359 -3.75 1.28 -14.18
CA LEU A 359 -3.26 -0.08 -14.46
C LEU A 359 -3.01 -0.87 -13.18
N GLU A 360 -2.45 -0.22 -12.16
CA GLU A 360 -2.22 -0.86 -10.86
C GLU A 360 -3.54 -1.31 -10.23
N TYR A 361 -4.58 -0.47 -10.32
CA TYR A 361 -5.91 -0.83 -9.86
C TYR A 361 -6.42 -2.08 -10.56
N ILE A 362 -6.31 -2.14 -11.90
CA ILE A 362 -6.75 -3.31 -12.67
C ILE A 362 -5.99 -4.56 -12.23
N TYR A 363 -4.66 -4.51 -12.16
CA TYR A 363 -3.87 -5.68 -11.75
C TYR A 363 -4.20 -6.16 -10.34
N GLN A 364 -4.47 -5.26 -9.39
CA GLN A 364 -4.73 -5.66 -8.00
C GLN A 364 -6.17 -6.11 -7.73
N ASN A 365 -7.15 -5.54 -8.43
CA ASN A 365 -8.56 -5.69 -8.07
C ASN A 365 -9.37 -6.55 -9.05
N CYS A 366 -8.93 -6.66 -10.31
CA CYS A 366 -9.64 -7.45 -11.30
C CYS A 366 -9.31 -8.95 -11.18
N LYS A 367 -10.27 -9.79 -11.56
CA LYS A 367 -10.07 -11.24 -11.56
C LYS A 367 -9.06 -11.62 -12.65
N GLN A 368 -8.02 -12.35 -12.27
CA GLN A 368 -7.03 -12.91 -13.18
C GLN A 368 -7.13 -14.43 -13.23
N ASN A 369 -7.04 -15.00 -14.43
CA ASN A 369 -6.78 -16.42 -14.63
C ASN A 369 -5.37 -16.58 -15.20
N VAL A 370 -4.56 -17.43 -14.58
CA VAL A 370 -3.22 -17.79 -15.04
C VAL A 370 -3.30 -19.12 -15.78
N ILE A 371 -2.74 -19.18 -16.98
CA ILE A 371 -2.72 -20.37 -17.82
C ILE A 371 -1.25 -20.74 -18.04
N ASP A 372 -0.79 -21.73 -17.28
CA ASP A 372 0.58 -22.27 -17.32
C ASP A 372 0.84 -23.09 -18.59
N THR A 373 2.12 -23.28 -18.92
CA THR A 373 2.56 -24.02 -20.12
C THR A 373 2.25 -25.52 -20.00
N HIS A 374 1.98 -26.02 -18.80
CA HIS A 374 1.60 -27.40 -18.55
C HIS A 374 0.09 -27.64 -18.74
N SER A 375 -0.71 -26.60 -18.95
CA SER A 375 -2.16 -26.66 -19.03
C SER A 375 -2.66 -27.07 -20.41
N GLY A 376 -3.71 -27.90 -20.45
CA GLY A 376 -4.46 -28.19 -21.67
C GLY A 376 -5.11 -26.97 -22.32
N TYR A 377 -5.37 -25.91 -21.53
CA TYR A 377 -5.95 -24.66 -22.05
C TYR A 377 -4.93 -23.77 -22.74
N PHE A 378 -3.63 -23.97 -22.50
CA PHE A 378 -2.57 -23.11 -23.06
C PHE A 378 -2.58 -23.15 -24.59
N GLU A 379 -2.76 -24.32 -25.19
CA GLU A 379 -2.81 -24.47 -26.64
C GLU A 379 -3.96 -23.67 -27.28
N ASP A 380 -5.13 -23.66 -26.64
CA ASP A 380 -6.30 -22.89 -27.11
C ASP A 380 -6.02 -21.37 -27.05
N TYR A 381 -5.44 -20.89 -25.95
CA TYR A 381 -5.04 -19.49 -25.80
C TYR A 381 -3.94 -19.11 -26.80
N ALA A 382 -2.91 -19.94 -26.94
CA ALA A 382 -1.81 -19.76 -27.88
C ALA A 382 -2.31 -19.67 -29.33
N ASN A 383 -3.21 -20.56 -29.73
CA ASN A 383 -3.80 -20.54 -31.07
C ASN A 383 -4.63 -19.28 -31.34
N ALA A 384 -5.44 -18.86 -30.36
CA ALA A 384 -6.21 -17.61 -30.44
C ALA A 384 -5.29 -16.37 -30.46
N TYR A 385 -4.17 -16.42 -29.74
CA TYR A 385 -3.19 -15.34 -29.67
C TYR A 385 -2.36 -15.22 -30.95
N ILE A 386 -2.04 -16.32 -31.62
CA ILE A 386 -1.39 -16.31 -32.94
C ILE A 386 -2.37 -15.80 -34.01
N ASN A 387 -3.63 -16.27 -33.97
CA ASN A 387 -4.66 -15.99 -34.96
C ASN A 387 -5.90 -15.36 -34.30
N PRO A 388 -5.83 -14.09 -33.88
CA PRO A 388 -6.92 -13.44 -33.17
C PRO A 388 -8.17 -13.31 -34.07
N ASN A 389 -9.35 -13.45 -33.46
CA ASN A 389 -10.61 -13.14 -34.13
C ASN A 389 -10.67 -11.64 -34.52
N ASN A 390 -11.45 -11.29 -35.53
CA ASN A 390 -11.62 -9.91 -36.02
C ASN A 390 -12.12 -8.92 -34.95
N ASP A 391 -12.79 -9.42 -33.91
CA ASP A 391 -13.31 -8.61 -32.81
C ASP A 391 -12.26 -8.32 -31.72
N VAL A 392 -11.11 -9.01 -31.76
CA VAL A 392 -10.01 -8.81 -30.82
C VAL A 392 -9.23 -7.55 -31.20
N VAL A 393 -9.03 -6.68 -30.22
CA VAL A 393 -8.26 -5.46 -30.38
C VAL A 393 -6.88 -5.64 -29.77
N ARG A 394 -5.87 -5.66 -30.64
CA ARG A 394 -4.46 -5.82 -30.27
C ARG A 394 -3.80 -4.49 -29.89
N ARG A 395 -3.08 -4.47 -28.77
CA ARG A 395 -2.29 -3.34 -28.25
C ARG A 395 -0.91 -3.81 -27.78
N TYR A 396 0.09 -2.94 -27.79
CA TYR A 396 1.47 -3.27 -27.35
C TYR A 396 1.98 -2.36 -26.23
N GLN A 397 1.21 -1.33 -25.90
CA GLN A 397 1.57 -0.31 -24.92
C GLN A 397 0.39 -0.10 -23.98
N GLU A 398 0.67 -0.02 -22.69
CA GLU A 398 -0.37 0.04 -21.66
C GLU A 398 -1.27 1.27 -21.77
N LEU A 399 -0.70 2.44 -22.13
CA LEU A 399 -1.48 3.66 -22.39
C LEU A 399 -2.56 3.47 -23.47
N THR A 400 -2.28 2.63 -24.47
CA THR A 400 -3.23 2.33 -25.55
C THR A 400 -4.30 1.30 -25.15
N ILE A 401 -4.05 0.54 -24.08
CA ILE A 401 -5.01 -0.37 -23.43
C ILE A 401 -5.98 0.48 -22.61
N GLN A 402 -5.46 1.33 -21.72
CA GLN A 402 -6.27 2.26 -20.92
C GLN A 402 -7.19 3.08 -21.83
N SER A 403 -6.63 3.74 -22.84
CA SER A 403 -7.41 4.55 -23.80
C SER A 403 -8.52 3.75 -24.49
N TYR A 404 -8.28 2.46 -24.76
CA TYR A 404 -9.29 1.60 -25.38
C TYR A 404 -10.41 1.23 -24.41
N LEU A 405 -10.07 0.83 -23.19
CA LEU A 405 -11.04 0.50 -22.14
C LEU A 405 -11.92 1.71 -21.82
N GLU A 406 -11.31 2.87 -21.54
CA GLU A 406 -12.03 4.10 -21.25
C GLU A 406 -12.97 4.52 -22.39
N LYS A 407 -12.54 4.36 -23.65
CA LYS A 407 -13.35 4.68 -24.84
C LYS A 407 -14.60 3.82 -24.96
N HIS A 408 -14.53 2.58 -24.52
CA HIS A 408 -15.63 1.61 -24.64
C HIS A 408 -16.46 1.50 -23.36
N THR A 409 -16.13 2.25 -22.31
CA THR A 409 -16.92 2.35 -21.07
C THR A 409 -17.73 3.65 -21.06
N PRO A 410 -19.07 3.60 -21.22
CA PRO A 410 -19.91 4.80 -21.31
C PRO A 410 -19.82 5.73 -20.08
N ALA A 411 -19.69 5.16 -18.87
CA ALA A 411 -19.58 5.93 -17.63
C ALA A 411 -18.30 6.79 -17.61
N VAL A 412 -17.17 6.23 -18.03
CA VAL A 412 -15.91 6.98 -18.14
C VAL A 412 -15.99 8.03 -19.26
N GLN A 413 -16.63 7.73 -20.38
CA GLN A 413 -16.86 8.74 -21.42
C GLN A 413 -17.75 9.89 -20.93
N LYS A 414 -18.70 9.61 -20.05
CA LYS A 414 -19.51 10.64 -19.38
C LYS A 414 -18.67 11.46 -18.40
N ALA A 415 -17.84 10.82 -17.56
CA ALA A 415 -16.94 11.48 -16.62
C ALA A 415 -15.91 12.39 -17.32
N LYS A 416 -15.29 11.92 -18.41
CA LYS A 416 -14.36 12.74 -19.21
C LYS A 416 -15.02 13.97 -19.79
N LYS A 417 -16.23 13.82 -20.34
CA LYS A 417 -17.02 14.97 -20.84
C LYS A 417 -17.43 15.91 -19.73
N SER A 418 -17.78 15.38 -18.55
CA SER A 418 -18.14 16.22 -17.42
C SER A 418 -16.96 16.99 -16.90
N LEU A 419 -15.70 16.52 -17.02
CA LEU A 419 -14.45 17.22 -16.69
C LEU A 419 -13.98 18.23 -17.77
N GLU A 420 -14.13 17.91 -19.05
CA GLU A 420 -13.72 18.77 -20.18
C GLU A 420 -14.72 19.89 -20.50
N GLY A 421 -15.96 19.81 -20.01
CA GLY A 421 -17.01 20.79 -20.27
C GLY A 421 -16.91 22.04 -19.39
N GLU A 422 -17.18 23.22 -19.97
CA GLU A 422 -17.46 24.44 -19.20
C GLU A 422 -18.65 24.18 -18.26
N ILE A 423 -18.48 24.52 -16.98
CA ILE A 423 -19.55 24.44 -15.98
C ILE A 423 -20.54 25.56 -16.26
N SER A 424 -21.82 25.24 -16.20
CA SER A 424 -22.92 26.17 -16.41
C SER A 424 -24.04 25.87 -15.41
N ALA A 425 -25.04 26.74 -15.34
CA ALA A 425 -26.23 26.51 -14.52
C ALA A 425 -27.00 25.21 -14.87
N ASP A 426 -26.79 24.65 -16.06
CA ASP A 426 -27.43 23.41 -16.51
C ASP A 426 -26.53 22.16 -16.31
N SER A 427 -25.37 22.32 -15.68
CA SER A 427 -24.41 21.23 -15.51
C SER A 427 -24.89 20.22 -14.47
N ASP A 428 -24.96 18.96 -14.88
CA ASP A 428 -25.25 17.81 -14.03
C ASP A 428 -24.11 16.79 -14.10
N SER A 429 -24.20 15.76 -13.25
CA SER A 429 -23.29 14.62 -13.20
C SER A 429 -21.81 15.01 -13.08
N LEU A 430 -21.57 16.08 -12.33
CA LEU A 430 -20.25 16.60 -12.01
C LEU A 430 -19.60 15.69 -10.97
N ILE A 431 -18.34 15.33 -11.21
CA ILE A 431 -17.49 14.66 -10.22
C ILE A 431 -16.60 15.76 -9.61
N ILE A 432 -16.59 15.83 -8.28
CA ILE A 432 -15.81 16.80 -7.52
C ILE A 432 -14.76 16.04 -6.73
N ASP A 433 -13.50 16.39 -6.92
CA ASP A 433 -12.37 15.74 -6.23
C ASP A 433 -12.54 15.82 -4.71
N GLY A 434 -12.44 14.68 -4.04
CA GLY A 434 -12.60 14.56 -2.59
C GLY A 434 -14.05 14.32 -2.11
N TYR A 435 -15.03 14.25 -3.01
CA TYR A 435 -16.43 14.01 -2.67
C TYR A 435 -16.99 12.80 -3.42
N GLU A 436 -17.69 11.93 -2.69
CA GLU A 436 -18.34 10.76 -3.28
C GLU A 436 -19.61 11.13 -4.04
N GLY A 437 -19.88 10.38 -5.11
CA GLY A 437 -21.08 10.55 -5.93
C GLY A 437 -20.97 11.61 -7.01
N THR A 438 -22.11 11.90 -7.63
CA THR A 438 -22.26 12.92 -8.68
C THR A 438 -23.04 14.12 -8.16
N TRP A 439 -22.75 15.29 -8.72
CA TRP A 439 -23.28 16.57 -8.28
C TRP A 439 -23.90 17.34 -9.45
N TYR A 440 -24.88 18.18 -9.17
CA TYR A 440 -25.52 19.04 -10.17
C TYR A 440 -25.61 20.48 -9.68
N VAL A 441 -25.52 21.44 -10.60
CA VAL A 441 -25.60 22.87 -10.27
C VAL A 441 -27.04 23.22 -9.93
N VAL A 442 -27.24 23.78 -8.74
CA VAL A 442 -28.55 24.24 -8.27
C VAL A 442 -28.69 25.76 -8.29
N ASP A 443 -27.57 26.47 -8.15
CA ASP A 443 -27.54 27.93 -8.21
C ASP A 443 -26.17 28.44 -8.65
N THR A 444 -26.12 29.66 -9.18
CA THR A 444 -24.90 30.32 -9.65
C THR A 444 -24.84 31.75 -9.17
N GLU A 445 -23.68 32.20 -8.71
CA GLU A 445 -23.47 33.57 -8.26
C GLU A 445 -22.14 34.13 -8.76
N ALA A 446 -22.12 35.40 -9.15
CA ALA A 446 -20.91 36.09 -9.59
C ALA A 446 -20.37 36.98 -8.47
N VAL A 447 -19.20 36.61 -7.91
CA VAL A 447 -18.53 37.39 -6.86
C VAL A 447 -17.14 37.82 -7.33
N ASP A 448 -16.83 39.12 -7.23
CA ASP A 448 -15.55 39.70 -7.66
C ASP A 448 -15.14 39.33 -9.11
N GLY A 449 -16.12 39.16 -10.00
CA GLY A 449 -15.91 38.78 -11.41
C GLY A 449 -15.60 37.28 -11.63
N LYS A 450 -15.71 36.45 -10.59
CA LYS A 450 -15.65 34.99 -10.68
C LYS A 450 -17.06 34.42 -10.62
N GLU A 451 -17.35 33.48 -11.51
CA GLU A 451 -18.59 32.72 -11.49
C GLU A 451 -18.43 31.53 -10.55
N LEU A 452 -19.34 31.44 -9.58
CA LEU A 452 -19.39 30.41 -8.56
C LEU A 452 -20.63 29.54 -8.76
N PHE A 453 -20.52 28.26 -8.42
CA PHE A 453 -21.58 27.28 -8.62
C PHE A 453 -21.87 26.58 -7.31
N LEU A 454 -23.13 26.63 -6.87
CA LEU A 454 -23.63 25.82 -5.76
C LEU A 454 -24.09 24.48 -6.32
N LEU A 455 -23.60 23.42 -5.70
CA LEU A 455 -23.82 22.03 -6.10
C LEU A 455 -24.61 21.29 -5.03
N GLU A 456 -25.52 20.43 -5.47
CA GLU A 456 -26.16 19.41 -4.62
C GLU A 456 -25.82 18.02 -5.13
N ASN A 457 -25.84 17.05 -4.21
CA ASN A 457 -25.59 15.66 -4.55
C ASN A 457 -26.79 15.10 -5.34
N GLU A 458 -26.55 14.37 -6.44
CA GLU A 458 -27.63 13.83 -7.27
C GLU A 458 -28.42 12.70 -6.59
N GLU A 459 -27.79 11.95 -5.67
CA GLU A 459 -28.46 10.86 -4.95
C GLU A 459 -29.25 11.38 -3.73
N TYR A 460 -28.65 12.32 -2.99
CA TYR A 460 -29.18 12.77 -1.70
C TYR A 460 -29.87 14.15 -1.75
N GLY A 461 -29.65 14.95 -2.78
CA GLY A 461 -30.24 16.28 -2.94
C GLY A 461 -30.01 17.20 -1.73
N ASP A 462 -31.09 17.82 -1.27
CA ASP A 462 -31.13 18.74 -0.11
C ASP A 462 -31.07 18.04 1.25
N GLU A 463 -31.03 16.71 1.30
CA GLU A 463 -30.82 15.94 2.54
C GLU A 463 -29.35 16.00 3.02
N THR A 464 -28.44 16.47 2.16
CA THR A 464 -27.01 16.65 2.44
C THR A 464 -26.58 18.10 2.25
N PHE A 465 -25.41 18.47 2.77
CA PHE A 465 -24.82 19.78 2.53
C PHE A 465 -24.55 19.99 1.03
N GLY A 466 -24.67 21.23 0.56
CA GLY A 466 -24.21 21.62 -0.76
C GLY A 466 -22.71 21.92 -0.78
N ILE A 467 -22.14 22.05 -1.97
CA ILE A 467 -20.73 22.44 -2.18
C ILE A 467 -20.70 23.68 -3.07
N ILE A 468 -19.85 24.66 -2.75
CA ILE A 468 -19.63 25.81 -3.62
C ILE A 468 -18.27 25.69 -4.30
N ILE A 469 -18.27 25.74 -5.62
CA ILE A 469 -17.06 25.65 -6.45
C ILE A 469 -16.89 26.89 -7.35
N ASP A 470 -15.68 27.09 -7.87
CA ASP A 470 -15.45 27.99 -9.01
C ASP A 470 -15.55 27.25 -10.37
N LYS A 471 -15.41 28.00 -11.47
CA LYS A 471 -15.41 27.47 -12.84
C LYS A 471 -14.34 26.40 -13.11
N ASP A 472 -13.27 26.39 -12.31
CA ASP A 472 -12.15 25.48 -12.42
C ASP A 472 -12.30 24.27 -11.47
N ARG A 473 -13.48 24.12 -10.83
CA ARG A 473 -13.86 23.05 -9.88
C ARG A 473 -13.15 23.10 -8.53
N ASN A 474 -12.52 24.21 -8.19
CA ASN A 474 -11.94 24.37 -6.87
C ASN A 474 -13.07 24.53 -5.84
N VAL A 475 -13.04 23.72 -4.78
CA VAL A 475 -13.98 23.83 -3.67
C VAL A 475 -13.67 25.05 -2.82
N LEU A 476 -14.63 25.97 -2.74
CA LEU A 476 -14.55 27.21 -1.97
C LEU A 476 -15.22 27.06 -0.60
N VAL A 477 -16.32 26.29 -0.56
CA VAL A 477 -17.06 25.91 0.64
C VAL A 477 -17.46 24.43 0.52
N ASP A 478 -17.03 23.64 1.51
CA ASP A 478 -17.14 22.18 1.58
C ASP A 478 -18.39 21.66 2.30
N GLU A 479 -19.11 22.53 3.04
CA GLU A 479 -20.36 22.21 3.74
C GLU A 479 -21.33 23.41 3.69
N ALA A 480 -21.84 23.76 2.51
CA ALA A 480 -22.79 24.85 2.33
C ALA A 480 -24.21 24.42 2.73
N TRP A 481 -24.66 24.80 3.92
CA TRP A 481 -26.01 24.57 4.45
C TRP A 481 -26.98 25.70 4.10
N ASN A 482 -26.49 26.92 3.92
CA ASN A 482 -27.28 28.11 3.58
C ASN A 482 -26.95 28.64 2.16
N GLY A 483 -26.41 27.79 1.30
CA GLY A 483 -26.00 28.16 -0.06
C GLY A 483 -24.93 29.26 -0.03
N PHE A 484 -25.01 30.23 -0.95
CA PHE A 484 -24.02 31.31 -1.05
C PHE A 484 -23.92 32.20 0.21
N ALA A 485 -24.90 32.18 1.12
CA ALA A 485 -24.78 32.90 2.39
C ALA A 485 -23.58 32.41 3.22
N ASP A 486 -23.26 31.11 3.17
CA ASP A 486 -22.09 30.54 3.86
C ASP A 486 -20.78 30.99 3.20
N TYR A 487 -20.78 31.19 1.87
CA TYR A 487 -19.66 31.79 1.16
C TYR A 487 -19.48 33.26 1.58
N HIS A 488 -20.54 34.06 1.60
CA HIS A 488 -20.47 35.47 2.02
C HIS A 488 -20.06 35.61 3.50
N GLU A 489 -20.54 34.75 4.40
CA GLU A 489 -20.09 34.74 5.79
C GLU A 489 -18.57 34.49 5.90
N LYS A 490 -18.03 33.61 5.06
CA LYS A 490 -16.60 33.29 5.03
C LYS A 490 -15.77 34.34 4.29
N TYR A 491 -16.30 34.96 3.24
CA TYR A 491 -15.51 35.70 2.25
C TYR A 491 -15.74 37.22 2.26
N ASP A 492 -16.93 37.70 2.63
CA ASP A 492 -17.19 39.15 2.73
C ASP A 492 -16.66 39.77 4.02
N ASN A 493 -16.47 38.94 5.05
CA ASN A 493 -15.83 39.36 6.30
C ASN A 493 -14.30 39.47 6.19
N LEU A 494 -13.71 39.10 5.05
CA LEU A 494 -12.28 39.24 4.83
C LEU A 494 -11.88 40.69 4.61
N THR A 495 -10.81 41.13 5.27
CA THR A 495 -10.23 42.45 5.01
C THR A 495 -9.64 42.51 3.59
N PRO A 496 -9.50 43.71 2.99
CA PRO A 496 -8.86 43.85 1.68
C PRO A 496 -7.47 43.21 1.61
N GLU A 497 -6.70 43.24 2.70
CA GLU A 497 -5.41 42.57 2.85
C GLU A 497 -5.54 41.05 2.75
N GLU A 498 -6.52 40.46 3.44
CA GLU A 498 -6.79 39.01 3.39
C GLU A 498 -7.25 38.58 1.99
N LYS A 499 -8.06 39.41 1.31
CA LYS A 499 -8.45 39.15 -0.08
C LYS A 499 -7.25 39.19 -1.02
N LEU A 500 -6.32 40.13 -0.81
CA LEU A 500 -5.09 40.23 -1.60
C LEU A 500 -4.16 39.04 -1.36
N ALA A 501 -3.99 38.64 -0.10
CA ALA A 501 -3.25 37.45 0.28
C ALA A 501 -3.81 36.20 -0.40
N ASN A 502 -5.12 35.95 -0.29
CA ASN A 502 -5.78 34.82 -0.94
C ASN A 502 -5.58 34.81 -2.45
N LYS A 503 -5.70 35.96 -3.11
CA LYS A 503 -5.50 36.08 -4.56
C LYS A 503 -4.06 35.74 -4.96
N VAL A 504 -3.06 36.31 -4.28
CA VAL A 504 -1.66 36.07 -4.62
C VAL A 504 -1.24 34.63 -4.30
N THR A 505 -1.75 34.04 -3.21
CA THR A 505 -1.52 32.62 -2.90
C THR A 505 -2.11 31.71 -3.98
N ALA A 506 -3.32 32.02 -4.49
CA ALA A 506 -3.91 31.25 -5.58
C ALA A 506 -3.08 31.38 -6.88
N GLU A 507 -2.66 32.59 -7.24
CA GLU A 507 -1.81 32.84 -8.40
C GLU A 507 -0.45 32.14 -8.30
N TRP A 508 0.14 32.12 -7.10
CA TRP A 508 1.37 31.38 -6.81
C TRP A 508 1.19 29.87 -6.98
N LYS A 509 0.10 29.31 -6.46
CA LYS A 509 -0.22 27.88 -6.60
C LYS A 509 -0.36 27.50 -8.07
N THR A 510 -1.14 28.27 -8.85
CA THR A 510 -1.30 28.04 -10.30
C THR A 510 0.04 28.11 -11.03
N PHE A 511 0.88 29.10 -10.70
CA PHE A 511 2.22 29.21 -11.30
C PHE A 511 3.10 27.99 -10.99
N LEU A 512 3.09 27.48 -9.75
CA LEU A 512 3.83 26.27 -9.38
C LEU A 512 3.30 25.01 -10.08
N GLU A 513 1.98 24.86 -10.19
CA GLU A 513 1.35 23.74 -10.89
C GLU A 513 1.76 23.70 -12.37
N ASP A 514 1.86 24.86 -13.01
CA ASP A 514 2.34 24.96 -14.39
C ASP A 514 3.84 24.67 -14.49
N MET A 515 4.66 25.18 -13.57
CA MET A 515 6.09 24.86 -13.51
C MET A 515 6.36 23.36 -13.29
N ASN A 516 5.52 22.66 -12.51
CA ASN A 516 5.66 21.22 -12.29
C ASN A 516 5.45 20.38 -13.56
N LYS A 517 4.79 20.92 -14.58
CA LYS A 517 4.60 20.26 -15.89
C LYS A 517 5.77 20.51 -16.84
N GLU A 518 6.66 21.43 -16.51
CA GLU A 518 7.79 21.83 -17.36
C GLU A 518 9.01 20.92 -17.21
N SER A 519 9.95 21.05 -18.16
CA SER A 519 11.18 20.26 -18.12
C SER A 519 12.15 20.71 -17.02
N PRO A 520 13.05 19.84 -16.52
CA PRO A 520 14.07 20.22 -15.55
C PRO A 520 14.98 21.39 -15.99
N ALA A 521 15.19 21.56 -17.31
CA ALA A 521 15.97 22.68 -17.83
C ALA A 521 15.26 24.02 -17.63
N VAL A 522 13.94 24.07 -17.90
CA VAL A 522 13.10 25.25 -17.70
C VAL A 522 13.02 25.60 -16.21
N LEU A 523 12.87 24.60 -15.33
CA LEU A 523 12.87 24.81 -13.88
C LEU A 523 14.18 25.44 -13.36
N ILE A 524 15.32 25.05 -13.92
CA ILE A 524 16.62 25.65 -13.57
C ILE A 524 16.70 27.11 -14.05
N GLU A 525 16.23 27.40 -15.26
CA GLU A 525 16.20 28.77 -15.80
C GLU A 525 15.22 29.68 -15.03
N SER A 526 14.09 29.14 -14.57
CA SER A 526 13.07 29.85 -13.79
C SER A 526 13.33 29.86 -12.28
N ALA A 527 14.43 29.28 -11.78
CA ALA A 527 14.69 29.18 -10.35
C ALA A 527 14.72 30.55 -9.63
N TYR A 528 15.19 31.60 -10.33
CA TYR A 528 15.14 32.97 -9.81
C TYR A 528 13.71 33.49 -9.71
N GLU A 529 12.89 33.28 -10.73
CA GLU A 529 11.48 33.67 -10.75
C GLU A 529 10.69 32.98 -9.64
N ILE A 530 10.86 31.66 -9.49
CA ILE A 530 10.23 30.85 -8.45
C ILE A 530 10.58 31.43 -7.07
N SER A 531 11.86 31.64 -6.77
CA SER A 531 12.32 32.18 -5.49
C SER A 531 11.78 33.59 -5.21
N THR A 532 11.79 34.47 -6.21
CA THR A 532 11.31 35.85 -6.05
C THR A 532 9.79 35.90 -5.85
N LYS A 533 9.01 35.15 -6.64
CA LYS A 533 7.55 35.08 -6.48
C LYS A 533 7.17 34.49 -5.13
N ASP A 534 7.92 33.49 -4.64
CA ASP A 534 7.74 32.94 -3.29
C ASP A 534 7.99 33.99 -2.20
N ASN A 535 9.06 34.78 -2.33
CA ASN A 535 9.34 35.89 -1.40
C ASN A 535 8.22 36.95 -1.42
N ILE A 536 7.73 37.32 -2.60
CA ILE A 536 6.65 38.32 -2.74
C ILE A 536 5.35 37.81 -2.11
N GLN A 537 4.93 36.58 -2.43
CA GLN A 537 3.70 36.02 -1.88
C GLN A 537 3.79 35.82 -0.36
N THR A 538 4.96 35.38 0.14
CA THR A 538 5.20 35.22 1.58
C THR A 538 5.10 36.57 2.29
N TYR A 539 5.68 37.64 1.73
CA TYR A 539 5.56 38.97 2.32
C TYR A 539 4.10 39.42 2.41
N ILE A 540 3.31 39.19 1.35
CA ILE A 540 1.90 39.60 1.32
C ILE A 540 1.05 38.83 2.31
N THR A 541 1.38 37.56 2.58
CA THR A 541 0.59 36.67 3.43
C THR A 541 1.01 36.73 4.90
N GLU A 542 2.28 36.96 5.20
CA GLU A 542 2.81 36.88 6.58
C GLU A 542 3.11 38.24 7.21
N GLU A 543 3.36 39.29 6.42
CA GLU A 543 3.74 40.61 6.92
C GLU A 543 2.57 41.59 6.99
N ASN A 544 2.71 42.62 7.83
CA ASN A 544 1.71 43.70 7.90
C ASN A 544 1.90 44.70 6.75
N LEU A 545 0.94 44.75 5.83
CA LEU A 545 0.99 45.61 4.66
C LEU A 545 0.74 47.07 5.03
N ASN A 546 1.76 47.91 4.87
CA ASN A 546 1.63 49.38 5.02
C ASN A 546 1.07 50.03 3.74
N LEU A 547 -0.02 49.49 3.21
CA LEU A 547 -0.68 49.99 2.00
C LEU A 547 -2.00 50.68 2.35
N THR A 548 -2.41 51.65 1.54
CA THR A 548 -3.76 52.20 1.63
C THR A 548 -4.77 51.24 1.00
N GLU A 549 -6.00 51.30 1.45
CA GLU A 549 -7.09 50.51 0.87
C GLU A 549 -7.23 50.75 -0.65
N LYS A 550 -6.93 51.96 -1.14
CA LYS A 550 -6.91 52.28 -2.58
C LYS A 550 -5.82 51.49 -3.32
N GLN A 551 -4.63 51.38 -2.74
CA GLN A 551 -3.51 50.64 -3.31
C GLN A 551 -3.78 49.13 -3.31
N ILE A 552 -4.34 48.59 -2.23
CA ILE A 552 -4.75 47.19 -2.16
C ILE A 552 -5.79 46.89 -3.25
N ASN A 553 -6.81 47.74 -3.40
CA ASN A 553 -7.81 47.55 -4.45
C ASN A 553 -7.23 47.65 -5.87
N ALA A 554 -6.21 48.50 -6.07
CA ALA A 554 -5.51 48.57 -7.36
C ALA A 554 -4.80 47.23 -7.64
N LEU A 555 -4.07 46.68 -6.67
CA LEU A 555 -3.43 45.37 -6.80
C LEU A 555 -4.45 44.26 -7.05
N LEU A 556 -5.57 44.25 -6.33
CA LEU A 556 -6.67 43.29 -6.51
C LEU A 556 -7.29 43.36 -7.91
N SER A 557 -7.34 44.55 -8.52
CA SER A 557 -7.89 44.75 -9.87
C SER A 557 -6.98 44.24 -10.98
N SER A 558 -5.71 43.93 -10.67
CA SER A 558 -4.83 43.30 -11.65
C SER A 558 -5.33 41.91 -12.02
N LYS A 559 -5.22 41.60 -13.31
CA LYS A 559 -5.53 40.27 -13.83
C LYS A 559 -4.65 39.19 -13.19
N ASN A 560 -3.36 39.48 -13.00
CA ASN A 560 -2.41 38.60 -12.31
C ASN A 560 -1.44 39.48 -11.51
N THR A 561 -1.75 39.67 -10.23
CA THR A 561 -1.03 40.59 -9.36
C THR A 561 0.41 40.11 -9.14
N LEU A 562 0.61 38.80 -8.94
CA LEU A 562 1.93 38.23 -8.70
C LEU A 562 2.85 38.36 -9.91
N ALA A 563 2.32 38.23 -11.13
CA ALA A 563 3.07 38.43 -12.35
C ALA A 563 3.46 39.91 -12.53
N ASP A 564 2.53 40.85 -12.33
CA ASP A 564 2.81 42.28 -12.42
C ASP A 564 3.89 42.70 -11.41
N LEU A 565 3.81 42.19 -10.17
CA LEU A 565 4.81 42.44 -9.13
C LEU A 565 6.18 41.87 -9.51
N TYR A 566 6.24 40.68 -10.12
CA TYR A 566 7.49 40.12 -10.58
C TYR A 566 8.10 40.90 -11.77
N ASP A 567 7.27 41.35 -12.70
CA ASP A 567 7.69 42.16 -13.84
C ASP A 567 8.25 43.51 -13.37
N ASP A 568 7.62 44.15 -12.38
CA ASP A 568 8.11 45.40 -11.80
C ASP A 568 9.37 45.18 -10.95
N TRP A 569 9.47 44.06 -10.22
CA TRP A 569 10.69 43.67 -9.52
C TRP A 569 11.88 43.51 -10.47
N THR A 570 11.69 42.82 -11.60
CA THR A 570 12.78 42.59 -12.57
C THR A 570 13.14 43.83 -13.37
N SER A 571 12.24 44.80 -13.45
CA SER A 571 12.44 46.06 -14.17
C SER A 571 13.19 47.11 -13.35
N ASP A 572 13.20 46.98 -12.01
CA ASP A 572 13.83 47.94 -11.11
C ASP A 572 15.12 47.37 -10.48
N GLU A 573 16.27 47.90 -10.92
CA GLU A 573 17.59 47.48 -10.44
C GLU A 573 17.84 47.76 -8.94
N TYR A 574 17.02 48.59 -8.31
CA TYR A 574 17.13 48.95 -6.89
C TYR A 574 16.37 47.99 -5.97
N LEU A 575 15.43 47.19 -6.50
CA LEU A 575 14.68 46.18 -5.75
C LEU A 575 15.43 44.85 -5.78
N ASN A 576 16.01 44.43 -4.65
CA ASN A 576 16.84 43.22 -4.62
C ASN A 576 16.79 42.42 -3.32
N SER A 577 16.01 42.86 -2.33
CA SER A 577 15.91 42.23 -1.03
C SER A 577 14.46 42.05 -0.57
N TYR A 578 14.23 41.09 0.33
CA TYR A 578 12.90 40.82 0.89
C TYR A 578 12.23 42.07 1.51
N SER A 579 13.03 42.99 2.10
CA SER A 579 12.50 44.25 2.64
C SER A 579 12.00 45.22 1.58
N ASP A 580 12.49 45.11 0.35
CA ASP A 580 12.11 46.00 -0.76
C ASP A 580 10.73 45.64 -1.33
N VAL A 581 10.15 44.50 -0.94
CA VAL A 581 8.81 44.10 -1.36
C VAL A 581 7.75 45.12 -0.92
N ALA A 582 7.94 45.79 0.23
CA ALA A 582 7.04 46.87 0.64
C ALA A 582 7.02 48.05 -0.35
N GLU A 583 8.18 48.42 -0.87
CA GLU A 583 8.34 49.46 -1.88
C GLU A 583 7.79 49.00 -3.23
N LEU A 584 8.08 47.76 -3.63
CA LEU A 584 7.51 47.13 -4.83
C LEU A 584 5.98 47.20 -4.84
N LEU A 585 5.33 46.80 -3.74
CA LEU A 585 3.87 46.81 -3.63
C LEU A 585 3.30 48.20 -3.82
N THR A 586 3.93 49.21 -3.22
CA THR A 586 3.53 50.61 -3.33
C THR A 586 3.66 51.10 -4.77
N LEU A 587 4.83 50.88 -5.39
CA LEU A 587 5.12 51.30 -6.76
C LEU A 587 4.15 50.66 -7.77
N THR A 588 3.95 49.34 -7.64
CA THR A 588 3.08 48.56 -8.53
C THR A 588 1.62 48.99 -8.38
N ALA A 589 1.15 49.15 -7.13
CA ALA A 589 -0.21 49.61 -6.85
C ALA A 589 -0.48 51.01 -7.43
N ASP A 590 0.45 51.95 -7.25
CA ASP A 590 0.31 53.32 -7.75
C ASP A 590 0.33 53.35 -9.29
N LYS A 591 1.21 52.55 -9.91
CA LYS A 591 1.27 52.38 -11.37
C LYS A 591 -0.04 51.82 -11.94
N ILE A 592 -0.62 50.79 -11.32
CA ILE A 592 -1.92 50.23 -11.73
C ILE A 592 -3.02 51.27 -11.56
N ALA A 593 -3.07 51.95 -10.40
CA ALA A 593 -4.05 52.98 -10.13
C ALA A 593 -3.99 54.14 -11.16
N GLU A 594 -2.79 54.58 -11.54
CA GLU A 594 -2.61 55.58 -12.59
C GLU A 594 -3.09 55.09 -13.96
N SER A 595 -2.82 53.83 -14.31
CA SER A 595 -3.28 53.25 -15.58
C SER A 595 -4.80 53.23 -15.66
N ILE A 596 -5.48 52.77 -14.61
CA ILE A 596 -6.94 52.75 -14.50
C ILE A 596 -7.51 54.17 -14.60
N GLU A 597 -6.91 55.15 -13.93
CA GLU A 597 -7.35 56.54 -14.02
C GLU A 597 -7.23 57.07 -15.46
N ARG A 598 -6.12 56.79 -16.15
CA ARG A 598 -5.91 57.20 -17.55
C ARG A 598 -6.93 56.57 -18.49
N GLU A 599 -7.24 55.29 -18.31
CA GLU A 599 -8.25 54.58 -19.10
C GLU A 599 -9.65 55.15 -18.86
N ASN A 600 -10.03 55.38 -17.60
CA ASN A 600 -11.31 55.99 -17.23
C ASN A 600 -11.47 57.38 -17.86
N ILE A 601 -10.41 58.19 -17.86
CA ILE A 601 -10.40 59.50 -18.53
C ILE A 601 -10.55 59.36 -20.05
N ALA A 602 -9.87 58.39 -20.67
CA ALA A 602 -9.97 58.15 -22.11
C ALA A 602 -11.38 57.70 -22.52
N LEU A 603 -11.99 56.80 -21.74
CA LEU A 603 -13.36 56.33 -21.94
C LEU A 603 -14.36 57.49 -21.78
N PHE A 604 -14.25 58.25 -20.69
CA PHE A 604 -15.05 59.46 -20.45
C PHE A 604 -15.02 60.42 -21.65
N ARG A 605 -13.83 60.67 -22.22
CA ARG A 605 -13.67 61.53 -23.41
C ARG A 605 -14.34 60.94 -24.65
N LYS A 606 -14.11 59.65 -24.92
CA LYS A 606 -14.64 58.96 -26.11
C LYS A 606 -16.16 58.96 -26.13
N GLU A 607 -16.78 58.63 -25.00
CA GLU A 607 -18.23 58.53 -24.89
C GLU A 607 -18.91 59.89 -24.87
N ASN A 608 -18.29 60.91 -24.26
CA ASN A 608 -18.81 62.27 -24.32
C ASN A 608 -18.75 62.86 -25.73
N LEU A 609 -17.72 62.50 -26.52
CA LEU A 609 -17.66 62.86 -27.93
C LEU A 609 -18.77 62.19 -28.74
N ALA A 610 -19.05 60.91 -28.49
CA ALA A 610 -20.15 60.20 -29.12
C ALA A 610 -21.51 60.84 -28.79
N CYS A 611 -21.74 61.15 -27.50
CA CYS A 611 -22.93 61.86 -27.06
C CYS A 611 -23.04 63.25 -27.70
N ALA A 612 -21.94 63.99 -27.87
CA ALA A 612 -21.93 65.27 -28.57
C ALA A 612 -22.40 65.15 -30.03
N HIS A 613 -21.88 64.15 -30.76
CA HIS A 613 -22.32 63.90 -32.14
C HIS A 613 -23.81 63.53 -32.22
N ASP A 614 -24.30 62.70 -31.31
CA ASP A 614 -25.71 62.30 -31.26
C ASP A 614 -26.60 63.48 -30.89
N ILE A 615 -26.19 64.35 -29.95
CA ILE A 615 -26.90 65.60 -29.64
C ILE A 615 -27.05 66.46 -30.90
N ASP A 616 -25.96 66.71 -31.64
CA ASP A 616 -26.04 67.47 -32.90
C ASP A 616 -26.99 66.81 -33.92
N ALA A 617 -26.89 65.49 -34.08
CA ALA A 617 -27.71 64.72 -35.01
C ALA A 617 -29.21 64.78 -34.63
N PHE A 618 -29.55 64.58 -33.36
CA PHE A 618 -30.93 64.61 -32.89
C PHE A 618 -31.51 66.02 -32.89
N LEU A 619 -30.74 67.03 -32.49
CA LEU A 619 -31.18 68.42 -32.63
C LEU A 619 -31.44 68.78 -34.09
N SER A 620 -30.59 68.33 -35.02
CA SER A 620 -30.84 68.52 -36.45
C SER A 620 -32.07 67.75 -36.95
N LYS A 621 -32.27 66.50 -36.49
CA LYS A 621 -33.41 65.65 -36.85
C LYS A 621 -34.75 66.26 -36.40
N HIS A 622 -34.79 66.83 -35.20
CA HIS A 622 -35.99 67.39 -34.58
C HIS A 622 -36.16 68.90 -34.82
N TYR A 623 -35.36 69.50 -35.70
CA TYR A 623 -35.50 70.88 -36.12
C TYR A 623 -36.26 70.98 -37.46
N ASN A 624 -37.49 71.50 -37.43
CA ASN A 624 -38.30 71.70 -38.63
C ASN A 624 -39.22 72.93 -38.49
N ASN A 625 -39.58 73.57 -39.61
CA ASN A 625 -40.46 74.75 -39.62
C ASN A 625 -40.01 75.87 -38.65
N ASN A 626 -38.71 76.14 -38.59
CA ASN A 626 -38.09 77.12 -37.68
C ASN A 626 -38.35 76.87 -36.18
N THR A 627 -38.72 75.65 -35.79
CA THR A 627 -39.01 75.24 -34.41
C THR A 627 -38.20 73.99 -34.06
N LEU A 628 -37.68 73.93 -32.83
CA LEU A 628 -36.98 72.74 -32.31
C LEU A 628 -37.93 72.00 -31.37
N ASP A 629 -38.15 70.71 -31.64
CA ASP A 629 -38.78 69.80 -30.67
C ASP A 629 -37.71 69.18 -29.76
N SER A 630 -37.28 69.97 -28.77
CA SER A 630 -36.22 69.59 -27.83
C SER A 630 -36.62 68.46 -26.88
N ASN A 631 -37.92 68.27 -26.63
CA ASN A 631 -38.41 67.17 -25.80
C ASN A 631 -38.21 65.83 -26.49
N SER A 632 -38.64 65.71 -27.75
CA SER A 632 -38.43 64.47 -28.52
C SER A 632 -36.94 64.17 -28.71
N ALA A 633 -36.12 65.19 -28.97
CA ALA A 633 -34.66 65.04 -29.07
C ALA A 633 -34.06 64.54 -27.74
N LEU A 634 -34.50 65.07 -26.59
CA LEU A 634 -34.03 64.62 -25.28
C LEU A 634 -34.50 63.19 -24.98
N THR A 635 -35.74 62.83 -25.33
CA THR A 635 -36.26 61.48 -25.15
C THR A 635 -35.42 60.45 -25.90
N GLU A 636 -35.12 60.68 -27.18
CA GLU A 636 -34.26 59.77 -27.96
C GLU A 636 -32.82 59.70 -27.44
N LEU A 637 -32.30 60.80 -26.88
CA LEU A 637 -30.98 60.80 -26.23
C LEU A 637 -30.97 60.00 -24.92
N LEU A 638 -32.02 60.10 -24.12
CA LEU A 638 -32.16 59.36 -22.86
C LEU A 638 -32.36 57.85 -23.06
N GLU A 639 -32.81 57.43 -24.25
CA GLU A 639 -32.80 56.01 -24.64
C GLU A 639 -31.37 55.46 -24.82
N ARG A 640 -30.36 56.33 -24.98
CA ARG A 640 -28.97 55.95 -25.30
C ARG A 640 -27.95 56.34 -24.25
N TYR A 641 -28.21 57.42 -23.52
CA TYR A 641 -27.26 58.04 -22.60
C TYR A 641 -27.94 58.41 -21.29
N SER A 642 -27.20 58.33 -20.19
CA SER A 642 -27.66 58.84 -18.90
C SER A 642 -27.86 60.36 -18.97
N LEU A 643 -28.73 60.87 -18.09
CA LEU A 643 -28.99 62.31 -18.00
C LEU A 643 -27.69 63.06 -17.69
N GLU A 644 -26.89 62.57 -16.75
CA GLU A 644 -25.64 63.17 -16.28
C GLU A 644 -24.65 63.37 -17.43
N ARG A 645 -24.56 62.39 -18.35
CA ARG A 645 -23.70 62.49 -19.53
C ARG A 645 -24.18 63.58 -20.49
N ILE A 646 -25.47 63.63 -20.75
CA ILE A 646 -26.08 64.68 -21.60
C ILE A 646 -25.84 66.05 -20.96
N GLN A 647 -26.02 66.17 -19.65
CA GLN A 647 -25.76 67.40 -18.89
C GLN A 647 -24.31 67.84 -19.03
N VAL A 648 -23.34 66.95 -18.87
CA VAL A 648 -21.90 67.26 -19.00
C VAL A 648 -21.57 67.77 -20.40
N VAL A 649 -22.08 67.14 -21.46
CA VAL A 649 -21.80 67.55 -22.85
C VAL A 649 -22.46 68.89 -23.17
N VAL A 650 -23.71 69.08 -22.75
CA VAL A 650 -24.42 70.36 -22.94
C VAL A 650 -23.71 71.46 -22.14
N ALA A 651 -23.40 71.22 -20.87
CA ALA A 651 -22.69 72.15 -19.98
C ALA A 651 -21.31 72.55 -20.53
N ALA A 652 -20.56 71.61 -21.09
CA ALA A 652 -19.27 71.89 -21.73
C ALA A 652 -19.40 72.90 -22.88
N ASN A 653 -20.54 72.92 -23.56
CA ASN A 653 -20.83 73.85 -24.66
C ASN A 653 -21.46 75.17 -24.22
N LEU A 654 -21.78 75.32 -22.93
CA LEU A 654 -22.23 76.57 -22.29
C LEU A 654 -21.09 77.24 -21.50
N TYR A 655 -20.10 76.45 -21.09
CA TYR A 655 -18.95 76.87 -20.30
C TYR A 655 -18.15 78.01 -20.98
N LYS A 656 -17.87 79.08 -20.22
CA LYS A 656 -17.14 80.28 -20.67
C LYS A 656 -17.71 80.97 -21.93
N LYS A 657 -19.03 80.89 -22.18
CA LYS A 657 -19.72 81.57 -23.29
C LYS A 657 -20.67 82.69 -22.85
N ASP A 658 -20.39 83.35 -21.74
CA ASP A 658 -21.18 84.49 -21.23
C ASP A 658 -21.26 85.68 -22.20
N PHE A 659 -20.31 85.77 -23.13
CA PHE A 659 -20.26 86.80 -24.17
C PHE A 659 -21.17 86.54 -25.40
N ASP A 660 -21.71 85.33 -25.59
CA ASP A 660 -22.41 84.95 -26.84
C ASP A 660 -23.75 85.69 -27.04
N GLY A 661 -24.40 86.09 -25.95
CA GLY A 661 -25.67 86.84 -25.95
C GLY A 661 -26.92 86.06 -26.40
N ARG A 662 -26.76 84.87 -27.00
CA ARG A 662 -27.88 83.95 -27.34
C ARG A 662 -28.12 82.86 -26.28
N ILE A 663 -27.18 82.68 -25.37
CA ILE A 663 -27.29 81.76 -24.22
C ILE A 663 -27.79 82.54 -23.00
N SER A 664 -28.79 82.00 -22.30
CA SER A 664 -29.34 82.62 -21.09
C SER A 664 -28.35 82.58 -19.92
N LYS A 665 -28.47 83.54 -19.00
CA LYS A 665 -27.60 83.61 -17.82
C LYS A 665 -27.80 82.39 -16.92
N GLU A 666 -29.03 81.88 -16.87
CA GLU A 666 -29.43 80.69 -16.12
C GLU A 666 -28.73 79.43 -16.67
N ASN A 667 -28.72 79.24 -17.99
CA ASN A 667 -28.05 78.10 -18.62
C ASN A 667 -26.52 78.20 -18.50
N TYR A 668 -25.96 79.41 -18.62
CA TYR A 668 -24.54 79.63 -18.40
C TYR A 668 -24.10 79.24 -16.96
N ASN A 669 -24.85 79.71 -15.95
CA ASN A 669 -24.55 79.40 -14.56
C ASN A 669 -24.68 77.90 -14.26
N TRP A 670 -25.75 77.26 -14.74
CA TRP A 670 -25.94 75.82 -14.62
C TRP A 670 -24.80 75.04 -15.28
N GLY A 671 -24.38 75.43 -16.49
CA GLY A 671 -23.25 74.81 -17.16
C GLY A 671 -21.94 74.91 -16.36
N ASN A 672 -21.66 76.05 -15.73
CA ASN A 672 -20.50 76.21 -14.85
C ASN A 672 -20.58 75.32 -13.59
N GLU A 673 -21.77 75.14 -13.02
CA GLU A 673 -21.98 74.27 -11.86
C GLU A 673 -21.68 72.82 -12.21
N ILE A 674 -22.24 72.31 -13.31
CA ILE A 674 -22.02 70.92 -13.77
C ILE A 674 -20.53 70.67 -14.05
N ILE A 675 -19.85 71.57 -14.78
CA ILE A 675 -18.40 71.44 -15.02
C ILE A 675 -17.59 71.58 -13.72
N GLY A 676 -18.08 72.36 -12.76
CA GLY A 676 -17.51 72.51 -11.41
C GLY A 676 -17.53 71.23 -10.56
N LYS A 677 -18.34 70.23 -10.92
CA LYS A 677 -18.38 68.92 -10.24
C LYS A 677 -17.32 67.93 -10.78
N LEU A 678 -16.75 68.19 -11.96
CA LEU A 678 -15.74 67.33 -12.58
C LEU A 678 -14.34 67.51 -11.94
N SER A 679 -13.54 66.45 -11.93
CA SER A 679 -12.12 66.50 -11.52
C SER A 679 -11.26 67.30 -12.50
N GLU A 680 -10.08 67.76 -12.06
CA GLU A 680 -9.19 68.59 -12.89
C GLU A 680 -8.80 67.89 -14.21
N ASN A 681 -8.46 66.60 -14.14
CA ASN A 681 -8.09 65.78 -15.30
C ASN A 681 -9.24 65.59 -16.30
N MET A 682 -10.47 65.45 -15.80
CA MET A 682 -11.68 65.36 -16.64
C MET A 682 -11.98 66.70 -17.32
N ARG A 683 -11.81 67.82 -16.60
CA ARG A 683 -12.02 69.18 -17.15
C ARG A 683 -11.10 69.51 -18.31
N MET A 684 -9.84 69.04 -18.31
CA MET A 684 -8.90 69.30 -19.40
C MET A 684 -9.36 68.78 -20.76
N GLY A 685 -10.27 67.79 -20.80
CA GLY A 685 -10.77 67.16 -22.03
C GLY A 685 -12.10 67.69 -22.58
N ILE A 686 -12.82 68.55 -21.86
CA ILE A 686 -14.21 68.91 -22.22
C ILE A 686 -14.33 69.69 -23.53
N ASN A 687 -13.26 70.37 -23.96
CA ASN A 687 -13.23 71.12 -25.22
C ASN A 687 -13.36 70.21 -26.45
N ALA A 688 -13.09 68.90 -26.32
CA ALA A 688 -13.28 67.94 -27.40
C ALA A 688 -14.76 67.69 -27.71
N ASN A 689 -15.68 67.99 -26.79
CA ASN A 689 -17.12 67.72 -26.91
C ASN A 689 -17.87 68.83 -27.65
N TYR A 690 -17.23 69.52 -28.59
CA TYR A 690 -17.81 70.69 -29.26
C TYR A 690 -19.05 70.34 -30.07
N LEU A 691 -20.16 71.02 -29.81
CA LEU A 691 -21.40 70.93 -30.59
C LEU A 691 -21.38 71.95 -31.73
N THR A 692 -21.71 71.48 -32.92
CA THR A 692 -21.88 72.30 -34.12
C THR A 692 -23.24 73.01 -34.18
N THR A 693 -24.19 72.62 -33.32
CA THR A 693 -25.51 73.24 -33.24
C THR A 693 -25.44 74.74 -32.95
N HIS A 694 -26.38 75.50 -33.52
CA HIS A 694 -26.43 76.95 -33.33
C HIS A 694 -26.67 77.30 -31.84
N PRO A 695 -25.97 78.28 -31.24
CA PRO A 695 -26.08 78.58 -29.80
C PRO A 695 -27.50 78.87 -29.30
N GLY A 696 -28.37 79.41 -30.15
CA GLY A 696 -29.79 79.59 -29.82
C GLY A 696 -30.56 78.27 -29.68
N LEU A 697 -30.26 77.26 -30.50
CA LEU A 697 -30.86 75.93 -30.41
C LEU A 697 -30.29 75.17 -29.20
N LEU A 698 -28.98 75.29 -28.96
CA LEU A 698 -28.35 74.76 -27.74
C LEU A 698 -29.00 75.34 -26.48
N ASN A 699 -29.29 76.65 -26.46
CA ASN A 699 -29.95 77.29 -25.33
C ASN A 699 -31.37 76.75 -25.10
N LEU A 700 -32.14 76.51 -26.17
CA LEU A 700 -33.46 75.88 -26.06
C LEU A 700 -33.38 74.45 -25.53
N PHE A 701 -32.41 73.67 -26.04
CA PHE A 701 -32.20 72.30 -25.58
C PHE A 701 -31.73 72.24 -24.12
N ALA A 702 -30.83 73.14 -23.70
CA ALA A 702 -30.37 73.23 -22.32
C ALA A 702 -31.50 73.55 -21.34
N ASN A 703 -32.49 74.37 -21.73
CA ASN A 703 -33.70 74.58 -20.92
C ASN A 703 -34.44 73.25 -20.73
N THR A 704 -34.62 72.47 -21.79
CA THR A 704 -35.32 71.18 -21.74
C THR A 704 -34.60 70.16 -20.85
N VAL A 705 -33.27 70.08 -20.92
CA VAL A 705 -32.46 69.23 -20.03
C VAL A 705 -32.63 69.63 -18.56
N ARG A 706 -32.58 70.92 -18.26
CA ARG A 706 -32.77 71.45 -16.89
C ARG A 706 -34.20 71.26 -16.36
N GLU A 707 -35.20 71.47 -17.21
CA GLU A 707 -36.60 71.21 -16.84
C GLU A 707 -36.85 69.73 -16.59
N TYR A 708 -36.19 68.85 -17.36
CA TYR A 708 -36.25 67.41 -17.14
C TYR A 708 -35.56 66.99 -15.84
N GLU A 709 -34.38 67.54 -15.54
CA GLU A 709 -33.67 67.37 -14.26
C GLU A 709 -34.58 67.77 -13.09
N ALA A 710 -35.16 68.97 -13.12
CA ALA A 710 -36.06 69.44 -12.06
C ALA A 710 -37.27 68.53 -11.86
N LYS A 711 -37.92 68.08 -12.95
CA LYS A 711 -39.04 67.12 -12.88
C LYS A 711 -38.63 65.73 -12.37
N SER A 712 -37.39 65.33 -12.62
CA SER A 712 -36.84 64.05 -12.16
C SER A 712 -36.59 64.10 -10.65
N ILE A 713 -36.03 65.21 -10.16
CA ILE A 713 -35.83 65.47 -8.73
C ILE A 713 -37.19 65.57 -7.99
N GLU A 714 -38.19 66.25 -8.57
CA GLU A 714 -39.54 66.33 -7.97
C GLU A 714 -40.22 64.95 -7.88
N LYS A 715 -40.06 64.09 -8.88
CA LYS A 715 -40.58 62.70 -8.85
C LYS A 715 -39.88 61.82 -7.81
N GLU A 716 -38.59 62.02 -7.60
CA GLU A 716 -37.82 61.34 -6.55
C GLU A 716 -38.23 61.83 -5.15
N GLN A 717 -38.64 63.09 -4.99
CA GLN A 717 -39.14 63.65 -3.73
C GLN A 717 -40.61 63.29 -3.42
N GLU A 718 -41.44 63.00 -4.43
CA GLU A 718 -42.86 62.60 -4.25
C GLU A 718 -43.08 61.10 -3.99
N GLN A 719 -42.08 60.25 -4.25
CA GLN A 719 -42.08 58.87 -3.75
C GLN A 719 -41.37 58.85 -2.39
N PRO A 720 -42.04 58.51 -1.28
CA PRO A 720 -41.32 58.27 -0.04
C PRO A 720 -40.51 56.98 -0.26
N ALA A 721 -39.21 57.12 -0.51
CA ALA A 721 -38.29 56.07 -0.11
C ALA A 721 -38.55 55.83 1.38
N PRO A 722 -38.66 54.57 1.85
CA PRO A 722 -38.51 54.34 3.26
C PRO A 722 -37.13 54.89 3.63
N GLU A 723 -37.06 55.97 4.41
CA GLU A 723 -35.82 56.45 4.99
C GLU A 723 -35.23 55.31 5.83
N ARG A 724 -34.33 54.54 5.22
CA ARG A 724 -33.24 53.91 5.95
C ARG A 724 -32.13 54.95 5.97
N THR A 725 -31.89 55.52 7.14
CA THR A 725 -30.69 56.31 7.38
C THR A 725 -29.45 55.47 7.03
N ALA A 726 -28.36 56.11 6.57
CA ALA A 726 -27.09 55.48 6.19
C ALA A 726 -26.48 54.50 7.22
N GLN A 727 -27.06 54.42 8.43
CA GLN A 727 -26.72 53.46 9.48
C GLN A 727 -27.44 52.09 9.35
N ASN A 728 -28.31 51.89 8.35
CA ASN A 728 -29.13 50.69 8.16
C ASN A 728 -28.97 50.04 6.76
N ILE A 729 -27.92 50.38 6.02
CA ILE A 729 -27.59 49.81 4.71
C ILE A 729 -26.24 49.10 4.86
N THR A 730 -26.17 47.83 4.47
CA THR A 730 -24.94 47.02 4.52
C THR A 730 -24.54 46.62 3.10
N ILE A 731 -23.23 46.52 2.85
CA ILE A 731 -22.70 45.98 1.57
C ILE A 731 -23.30 44.59 1.37
N GLY A 732 -23.85 44.31 0.18
CA GLY A 732 -24.58 43.08 -0.15
C GLY A 732 -26.11 43.19 -0.09
N ASP A 733 -26.69 44.30 0.41
CA ASP A 733 -28.15 44.49 0.38
C ASP A 733 -28.66 44.58 -1.08
N ARG A 734 -29.65 43.74 -1.44
CA ARG A 734 -30.33 43.78 -2.76
C ARG A 734 -31.69 44.45 -2.69
N TYR A 735 -31.92 45.44 -3.54
CA TYR A 735 -33.22 46.11 -3.66
C TYR A 735 -33.49 46.60 -5.07
N ARG A 736 -34.73 47.04 -5.32
CA ARG A 736 -35.14 47.56 -6.62
C ARG A 736 -35.01 49.08 -6.65
N TYR A 737 -33.98 49.60 -7.32
CA TYR A 737 -33.70 51.04 -7.46
C TYR A 737 -34.01 51.51 -8.88
N LYS A 738 -34.81 52.58 -9.01
CA LYS A 738 -35.24 53.15 -10.30
C LYS A 738 -35.76 52.11 -11.32
N GLY A 739 -36.38 51.03 -10.82
CA GLY A 739 -36.98 49.98 -11.65
C GLY A 739 -36.04 48.86 -12.11
N ALA A 740 -34.77 48.86 -11.67
CA ALA A 740 -33.82 47.78 -11.88
C ALA A 740 -33.47 47.11 -10.55
N ASP A 741 -33.19 45.81 -10.58
CA ASP A 741 -32.67 45.09 -9.41
C ASP A 741 -31.19 45.47 -9.27
N VAL A 742 -30.81 45.96 -8.10
CA VAL A 742 -29.47 46.48 -7.81
C VAL A 742 -28.94 45.92 -6.50
N GLU A 743 -27.62 45.85 -6.40
CA GLU A 743 -26.90 45.42 -5.20
C GLU A 743 -26.05 46.57 -4.65
N VAL A 744 -26.08 46.75 -3.32
CA VAL A 744 -25.22 47.72 -2.65
C VAL A 744 -23.80 47.22 -2.61
N VAL A 745 -22.92 47.93 -3.29
CA VAL A 745 -21.49 47.65 -3.33
C VAL A 745 -20.72 48.80 -2.69
N SER A 746 -19.60 48.49 -2.03
CA SER A 746 -18.68 49.52 -1.55
C SER A 746 -18.11 50.28 -2.74
N MET A 747 -18.30 51.61 -2.80
CA MET A 747 -17.71 52.44 -3.84
C MET A 747 -16.64 53.36 -3.27
N LYS A 748 -15.39 53.08 -3.62
CA LYS A 748 -14.32 54.07 -3.53
C LYS A 748 -14.53 55.18 -4.58
N GLY A 749 -15.13 56.31 -4.15
CA GLY A 749 -15.01 57.65 -4.75
C GLY A 749 -16.36 58.35 -4.98
N VAL A 750 -16.67 59.47 -4.31
CA VAL A 750 -15.98 60.79 -4.34
C VAL A 750 -15.79 61.39 -2.94
N TYR A 751 -16.52 60.91 -1.93
CA TYR A 751 -16.25 61.15 -0.51
C TYR A 751 -15.91 59.84 0.22
N PRO A 752 -15.19 59.89 1.36
CA PRO A 752 -14.63 58.70 2.02
C PRO A 752 -15.62 57.67 2.56
N ASP A 753 -16.94 57.94 2.50
CA ASP A 753 -17.99 57.13 3.13
C ASP A 753 -19.13 56.73 2.14
N ASP A 754 -18.90 56.77 0.82
CA ASP A 754 -19.95 56.56 -0.19
C ASP A 754 -20.23 55.05 -0.48
N VAL A 755 -21.51 54.67 -0.56
CA VAL A 755 -22.00 53.36 -1.07
C VAL A 755 -22.54 53.52 -2.49
N GLY A 756 -22.33 52.53 -3.36
CA GLY A 756 -22.86 52.54 -4.73
C GLY A 756 -23.81 51.40 -5.01
N ILE A 757 -24.53 51.48 -6.13
CA ILE A 757 -25.39 50.41 -6.65
C ILE A 757 -24.80 49.83 -7.93
N SER A 758 -24.66 48.51 -7.96
CA SER A 758 -24.27 47.76 -9.15
C SER A 758 -25.49 47.27 -9.92
N LYS A 759 -25.47 47.41 -11.25
CA LYS A 759 -26.47 46.85 -12.16
C LYS A 759 -25.76 46.12 -13.30
N THR A 760 -26.21 44.91 -13.61
CA THR A 760 -25.75 44.17 -14.80
C THR A 760 -26.40 44.74 -16.05
N GLU A 761 -25.58 45.19 -17.02
CA GLU A 761 -26.06 45.60 -18.34
C GLU A 761 -25.47 44.70 -19.43
N ARG A 762 -26.30 44.36 -20.42
CA ARG A 762 -25.91 43.61 -21.62
C ARG A 762 -25.69 44.56 -22.80
N MET A 763 -24.48 44.58 -23.37
CA MET A 763 -24.24 45.12 -24.72
C MET A 763 -23.67 44.03 -25.63
N GLY A 764 -24.49 43.58 -26.58
CA GLY A 764 -24.12 42.48 -27.48
C GLY A 764 -23.96 41.16 -26.71
N ASN A 765 -22.91 40.40 -27.03
CA ASN A 765 -22.61 39.11 -26.38
C ASN A 765 -21.73 39.25 -25.11
N ARG A 766 -21.71 40.42 -24.48
CA ARG A 766 -20.95 40.66 -23.24
C ARG A 766 -21.84 41.31 -22.20
N GLU A 767 -21.76 40.79 -20.98
CA GLU A 767 -22.30 41.39 -19.76
C GLU A 767 -21.20 42.20 -19.07
N TYR A 768 -21.58 43.32 -18.48
CA TYR A 768 -20.71 44.11 -17.63
C TYR A 768 -21.52 44.72 -16.49
N SER A 769 -20.89 44.80 -15.32
CA SER A 769 -21.46 45.45 -14.13
C SER A 769 -21.23 46.95 -14.22
N VAL A 770 -22.30 47.73 -14.21
CA VAL A 770 -22.28 49.19 -14.16
C VAL A 770 -22.56 49.60 -12.73
N THR A 771 -21.56 50.18 -12.07
CA THR A 771 -21.71 50.77 -10.73
C THR A 771 -22.05 52.25 -10.86
N SER A 772 -23.06 52.69 -10.11
CA SER A 772 -23.50 54.09 -10.03
C SER A 772 -23.50 54.53 -8.57
N ASN A 773 -23.02 55.74 -8.28
CA ASN A 773 -23.12 56.30 -6.93
C ASN A 773 -24.60 56.48 -6.55
N VAL A 774 -24.94 56.23 -5.28
CA VAL A 774 -26.24 56.60 -4.71
C VAL A 774 -25.99 57.75 -3.74
N ASP A 775 -26.63 58.89 -3.97
CA ASP A 775 -26.65 60.02 -3.00
C ASP A 775 -27.47 59.68 -1.75
#